data_AF-A0A850M2A3-F1
#
_entry.id   AF-A0A850M2A3-F1
#
_cell.length_a   1.000
_cell.length_b   1.000
_cell.length_c   1.000
_cell.angle_alpha   90.00
_cell.angle_beta   90.00
_cell.angle_gamma   90.00
#
_symmetry.space_group_name_H-M   'P 1'
#
loop_
_entity.id
_entity.type
_entity.pdbx_description
1 polymer ?
#
loop_
_entity_poly.entity_id
_entity_poly.type
_entity_poly.pdbx_seq_one_letter_code
_entity_poly.pdbx_strand_id
1 'polypeptide(L)'
;MSKRAKFFGIFLCSLFVINILVLITATQVFPDYGGFSRQILFIKPDNQSSGYFIIIDELTPEAQRHDIDWLLHSRGNLNLSGDLQSLTYTVPSYISNDNITLKTSFLEEISMITEETGYFLPDHYREPYPYDDLETSYIKASYSGSENPIMATVLYPKNDSDSGQNFPTIIKEASGLKTIGNTDYLYYNDKEVDISFSTPDISFNGQLFFLRQNSSSPTLLEYYYLQHAQSLEFENTTYFSSSTPLLNILATYSNSSQISGALKAETGISTAITLYTPFNVEMVQLDGVNTSFSNTSTTVSFSVNGPCSFVISASNESYSSEYDPLRDPPPERIMPQTSEWGFNISLIQNLNHSYILYSQEDLPNLRTKFFDPLKDWNSWYSSSISGVDSITNATDYDSEVRHYYVYKLALKYVIDGGSSYLTRLIEFLKAMGSVDHYSQDLRRSYAVQAYALAFDMVYNNLTVSDRIEISNLLYEHAEPLMEMDLYPENNHRIVDAGALGAAGLALKEKTMVDKALETILTYYYTLNPADGGSYEGYSYNAFAMDEFLNFAVGLKRVGGYNLFNDSQILATFDFMSETLGPLGMPSLYEDCTFSSRLQEVLLIAAANVNDTYPQRAQNYQYIWEKRQNNSQYQAISASYYNYLNGGGPGFRRLMCYNVNETIQASPFQTRKEIWKESGMVFLRSEDEPNGLFLSFNCKDYAQSHVHYDENSFEIWAYGAYIVNNPGYPGYGEQYHDWTIGSEASNTILIHNSEQLQETTDGLTNSISSPYFSMVLGEAREIYTDYATFINAPELFLLLFLNISLVGLTGILFIYHSRYMIPGEEKVKSNNPGLNEISKGTLLKMLFIHPYQVQDYLVSKDPHNENAKFLNRSIYLLISGIMVVFFLIFILDILSMLNYHMQYYEDKSQPLIDILNIAKLFLLTAGPPLTFLCSLLAITIYSKLNRTQIKIALENQRIDLDKKKFNAISIASIVWFIPILVFSFLLLYYTTVSGLKDAIHRIFVGSGSILFIYSELSLLLREFIINLFIITMVSVPSLLICLRIFGYGVFKNTNGAVSPKRASFISLISYILLITMFFLFIAFLFLGVKFVISMVGIEAFVAS
;
A
#
# COMPACT_ATOMS: atom_id res chain seq x y z
N MET A 1 33.62 37.39 31.05
CA MET A 1 32.59 36.32 31.14
C MET A 1 32.83 35.47 32.37
N SER A 2 31.79 35.19 33.16
CA SER A 2 31.87 34.25 34.28
C SER A 2 32.16 32.82 33.80
N LYS A 3 32.73 31.94 34.65
CA LYS A 3 32.92 30.52 34.31
C LYS A 3 31.62 29.85 33.82
N ARG A 4 30.47 30.26 34.37
CA ARG A 4 29.13 29.79 33.96
C ARG A 4 28.74 30.23 32.56
N ALA A 5 29.07 31.47 32.17
CA ALA A 5 28.82 31.96 30.82
C ALA A 5 29.71 31.24 29.78
N LYS A 6 30.96 30.90 30.13
CA LYS A 6 31.84 30.10 29.26
C LYS A 6 31.32 28.68 29.08
N PHE A 7 30.89 28.03 30.16
CA PHE A 7 30.28 26.70 30.11
C PHE A 7 29.01 26.68 29.25
N PHE A 8 28.12 27.66 29.44
CA PHE A 8 26.90 27.78 28.63
C PHE A 8 27.21 28.05 27.15
N GLY A 9 28.21 28.88 26.84
CA GLY A 9 28.67 29.09 25.47
C GLY A 9 29.24 27.82 24.83
N ILE A 10 30.06 27.05 25.55
CA ILE A 10 30.58 25.76 25.08
C ILE A 10 29.43 24.78 24.82
N PHE A 11 28.47 24.70 25.74
CA PHE A 11 27.29 23.84 25.59
C PHE A 11 26.47 24.19 24.34
N LEU A 12 26.20 25.47 24.07
CA LEU A 12 25.50 25.89 22.85
C LEU A 12 26.30 25.59 21.58
N CYS A 13 27.63 25.80 21.59
CA CYS A 13 28.49 25.42 20.46
C CYS A 13 28.48 23.91 20.20
N SER A 14 28.54 23.09 21.26
CA SER A 14 28.46 21.63 21.13
C SER A 14 27.12 21.20 20.52
N LEU A 15 26.01 21.76 20.99
CA LEU A 15 24.68 21.49 20.40
C LEU A 15 24.61 21.89 18.93
N PHE A 16 25.17 23.06 18.56
CA PHE A 16 25.21 23.51 17.18
C PHE A 16 26.00 22.54 16.27
N VAL A 17 27.19 22.11 16.71
CA VAL A 17 28.01 21.14 15.96
C VAL A 17 27.29 19.79 15.84
N ILE A 18 26.67 19.30 16.91
CA ILE A 18 25.90 18.04 16.87
C ILE A 18 24.76 18.13 15.85
N ASN A 19 24.01 19.24 15.81
CA ASN A 19 22.92 19.38 14.83
C ASN A 19 23.44 19.45 13.37
N ILE A 20 24.60 20.07 13.12
CA ILE A 20 25.23 20.03 11.79
C ILE A 20 25.63 18.61 11.42
N LEU A 21 26.22 17.85 12.36
CA LEU A 21 26.58 16.46 12.12
C LEU A 21 25.34 15.61 11.82
N VAL A 22 24.25 15.79 12.59
CA VAL A 22 22.98 15.10 12.32
C VAL A 22 22.41 15.47 10.96
N LEU A 23 22.49 16.74 10.54
CA LEU A 23 22.06 17.16 9.21
C LEU A 23 22.87 16.48 8.10
N ILE A 24 24.20 16.45 8.22
CA ILE A 24 25.09 15.77 7.27
C ILE A 24 24.77 14.27 7.23
N THR A 25 24.63 13.64 8.39
CA THR A 25 24.27 12.22 8.49
C THR A 25 22.91 11.95 7.88
N ALA A 26 21.89 12.78 8.13
CA ALA A 26 20.57 12.62 7.52
C ALA A 26 20.65 12.68 5.98
N THR A 27 21.38 13.64 5.41
CA THR A 27 21.58 13.71 3.95
C THR A 27 22.39 12.56 3.35
N GLN A 28 23.11 11.79 4.18
CA GLN A 28 23.87 10.62 3.74
C GLN A 28 23.11 9.30 3.94
N VAL A 29 22.16 9.26 4.88
CA VAL A 29 21.37 8.07 5.22
C VAL A 29 20.12 7.97 4.34
N PHE A 30 19.59 9.09 3.83
CA PHE A 30 18.42 9.14 2.96
C PHE A 30 18.88 9.51 1.54
N PRO A 31 19.27 8.52 0.73
CA PRO A 31 19.74 8.77 -0.63
C PRO A 31 18.58 9.22 -1.53
N ASP A 32 18.96 9.95 -2.57
CA ASP A 32 18.12 10.25 -3.73
C ASP A 32 18.85 9.68 -4.94
N TYR A 33 18.35 8.55 -5.44
CA TYR A 33 18.83 7.94 -6.68
C TYR A 33 17.85 8.18 -7.84
N GLY A 34 16.79 8.96 -7.63
CA GLY A 34 15.71 9.19 -8.59
C GLY A 34 14.89 7.94 -8.89
N GLY A 35 14.86 7.57 -10.16
CA GLY A 35 14.06 6.47 -10.70
C GLY A 35 14.06 6.43 -12.22
N PHE A 36 13.05 5.79 -12.80
CA PHE A 36 12.97 5.55 -14.24
C PHE A 36 11.52 5.36 -14.70
N SER A 37 11.28 5.48 -16.00
CA SER A 37 10.03 5.04 -16.64
C SER A 37 10.32 3.89 -17.59
N ARG A 38 9.43 2.89 -17.60
CA ARG A 38 9.54 1.71 -18.45
C ARG A 38 8.43 1.67 -19.47
N GLN A 39 8.81 1.62 -20.74
CA GLN A 39 7.92 1.42 -21.85
C GLN A 39 8.08 0.00 -22.40
N ILE A 40 6.97 -0.71 -22.56
CA ILE A 40 6.95 -2.05 -23.17
C ILE A 40 6.21 -1.95 -24.50
N LEU A 41 6.89 -2.28 -25.58
CA LEU A 41 6.30 -2.46 -26.91
C LEU A 41 6.14 -3.96 -27.15
N PHE A 42 4.91 -4.43 -27.33
CA PHE A 42 4.61 -5.80 -27.70
C PHE A 42 4.26 -5.86 -29.18
N ILE A 43 5.14 -6.49 -29.95
CA ILE A 43 4.97 -6.73 -31.37
C ILE A 43 4.30 -8.10 -31.48
N LYS A 44 3.01 -8.11 -31.82
CA LYS A 44 2.19 -9.32 -31.82
C LYS A 44 2.61 -10.24 -32.99
N PRO A 45 2.54 -11.56 -32.80
CA PRO A 45 2.82 -12.50 -33.88
C PRO A 45 1.83 -12.29 -35.03
N ASP A 46 2.32 -12.47 -36.25
CA ASP A 46 1.51 -12.46 -37.47
C ASP A 46 1.85 -13.67 -38.35
N ASN A 47 1.30 -13.73 -39.57
CA ASN A 47 1.54 -14.86 -40.49
C ASN A 47 3.00 -14.97 -40.98
N GLN A 48 3.84 -13.98 -40.74
CA GLN A 48 5.19 -13.86 -41.30
C GLN A 48 6.28 -13.74 -40.23
N SER A 49 5.94 -13.27 -39.03
CA SER A 49 6.88 -13.00 -37.93
C SER A 49 6.37 -13.55 -36.60
N SER A 50 7.29 -14.11 -35.81
CA SER A 50 6.99 -14.42 -34.41
C SER A 50 6.89 -13.12 -33.62
N GLY A 51 6.02 -13.10 -32.62
CA GLY A 51 5.89 -11.95 -31.74
C GLY A 51 7.09 -11.82 -30.81
N TYR A 52 7.35 -10.59 -30.36
CA TYR A 52 8.46 -10.27 -29.47
C TYR A 52 8.18 -8.97 -28.70
N PHE A 53 9.00 -8.68 -27.70
CA PHE A 53 8.86 -7.50 -26.86
C PHE A 53 10.09 -6.60 -26.98
N ILE A 54 9.88 -5.28 -26.88
CA ILE A 54 10.93 -4.28 -26.73
C ILE A 54 10.66 -3.56 -25.40
N ILE A 55 11.62 -3.57 -24.50
CA ILE A 55 11.58 -2.83 -23.25
C ILE A 55 12.46 -1.60 -23.42
N ILE A 56 11.96 -0.42 -23.10
CA ILE A 56 12.68 0.84 -23.17
C ILE A 56 12.61 1.50 -21.79
N ASP A 57 13.75 1.66 -21.15
CA ASP A 57 13.90 2.25 -19.83
C ASP A 57 14.53 3.65 -19.96
N GLU A 58 13.80 4.69 -19.55
CA GLU A 58 14.28 6.08 -19.53
C GLU A 58 14.61 6.49 -18.10
N LEU A 59 15.88 6.83 -17.86
CA LEU A 59 16.40 7.20 -16.55
C LEU A 59 16.12 8.66 -16.23
N THR A 60 15.73 8.92 -14.99
CA THR A 60 15.64 10.29 -14.47
C THR A 60 17.02 10.97 -14.41
N PRO A 61 17.09 12.32 -14.41
CA PRO A 61 18.37 13.03 -14.34
C PRO A 61 19.25 12.69 -13.12
N GLU A 62 18.67 12.22 -12.02
CA GLU A 62 19.44 11.76 -10.86
C GLU A 62 19.97 10.34 -11.08
N ALA A 63 19.13 9.41 -11.55
CA ALA A 63 19.53 8.04 -11.88
C ALA A 63 20.68 7.99 -12.90
N GLN A 64 20.70 8.92 -13.86
CA GLN A 64 21.78 9.05 -14.85
C GLN A 64 23.17 9.30 -14.24
N ARG A 65 23.29 9.61 -12.95
CA ARG A 65 24.60 9.82 -12.29
C ARG A 65 25.19 8.54 -11.71
N HIS A 66 24.46 7.44 -11.80
CA HIS A 66 24.79 6.19 -11.13
C HIS A 66 24.92 5.04 -12.14
N ASP A 67 25.53 3.95 -11.69
CA ASP A 67 25.53 2.68 -12.43
C ASP A 67 24.16 2.02 -12.30
N ILE A 68 23.71 1.37 -13.37
CA ILE A 68 22.40 0.73 -13.45
C ILE A 68 22.59 -0.76 -13.71
N ASP A 69 21.94 -1.60 -12.92
CA ASP A 69 21.89 -3.05 -13.16
C ASP A 69 20.50 -3.42 -13.65
N TRP A 70 20.39 -3.88 -14.90
CA TRP A 70 19.13 -4.39 -15.45
C TRP A 70 19.01 -5.87 -15.15
N LEU A 71 17.88 -6.28 -14.55
CA LEU A 71 17.69 -7.61 -14.00
C LEU A 71 16.81 -8.48 -14.90
N LEU A 72 17.18 -9.76 -15.06
CA LEU A 72 16.35 -10.76 -15.73
C LEU A 72 16.48 -12.12 -15.06
N HIS A 73 15.38 -12.58 -14.48
CA HIS A 73 15.20 -13.85 -13.81
C HIS A 73 14.58 -14.87 -14.75
N SER A 74 15.13 -16.08 -14.76
CA SER A 74 14.56 -17.19 -15.53
C SER A 74 14.89 -18.53 -14.88
N ARG A 75 13.94 -19.47 -14.94
CA ARG A 75 14.16 -20.87 -14.56
C ARG A 75 14.98 -21.69 -15.56
N GLY A 76 15.44 -21.06 -16.65
CA GLY A 76 16.11 -21.74 -17.77
C GLY A 76 17.60 -21.89 -17.60
N ASN A 77 18.20 -22.66 -18.52
CA ASN A 77 19.65 -22.69 -18.66
C ASN A 77 20.11 -21.39 -19.35
N LEU A 78 20.97 -20.62 -18.68
CA LEU A 78 21.59 -19.42 -19.22
C LEU A 78 22.71 -19.76 -20.19
N ASN A 79 22.78 -19.03 -21.31
CA ASN A 79 23.93 -19.02 -22.21
C ASN A 79 24.24 -17.59 -22.64
N LEU A 80 25.41 -17.09 -22.24
CA LEU A 80 25.89 -15.76 -22.57
C LEU A 80 26.56 -15.75 -23.94
N SER A 81 26.22 -14.77 -24.77
CA SER A 81 26.97 -14.54 -26.01
C SER A 81 28.37 -14.00 -25.74
N GLY A 82 29.33 -14.30 -26.62
CA GLY A 82 30.72 -13.89 -26.45
C GLY A 82 30.98 -12.39 -26.60
N ASP A 83 30.01 -11.62 -27.12
CA ASP A 83 30.09 -10.16 -27.25
C ASP A 83 29.44 -9.40 -26.09
N LEU A 84 28.85 -10.12 -25.12
CA LEU A 84 28.10 -9.56 -23.98
C LEU A 84 26.93 -8.65 -24.39
N GLN A 85 26.45 -8.75 -25.63
CA GLN A 85 25.32 -7.95 -26.14
C GLN A 85 24.03 -8.74 -26.23
N SER A 86 24.10 -10.05 -25.99
CA SER A 86 22.92 -10.90 -25.89
C SER A 86 23.13 -12.08 -24.96
N LEU A 87 22.02 -12.69 -24.56
CA LEU A 87 22.00 -13.96 -23.86
C LEU A 87 20.79 -14.76 -24.30
N THR A 88 20.80 -16.05 -23.99
CA THR A 88 19.63 -16.89 -24.15
C THR A 88 19.31 -17.65 -22.88
N TYR A 89 18.04 -17.73 -22.53
CA TYR A 89 17.50 -18.67 -21.56
C TYR A 89 16.71 -19.76 -22.29
N THR A 90 17.03 -21.03 -22.02
CA THR A 90 16.28 -22.16 -22.57
C THR A 90 15.55 -22.92 -21.47
N VAL A 91 14.24 -23.03 -21.61
CA VAL A 91 13.30 -23.58 -20.63
C VAL A 91 12.44 -24.67 -21.30
N PRO A 92 12.18 -25.82 -20.66
CA PRO A 92 11.25 -26.80 -21.20
C PRO A 92 9.81 -26.27 -21.19
N SER A 93 9.06 -26.51 -22.27
CA SER A 93 7.61 -26.22 -22.30
C SER A 93 6.88 -27.08 -21.27
N TYR A 94 5.84 -26.54 -20.65
CA TYR A 94 4.98 -27.31 -19.76
C TYR A 94 4.01 -28.22 -20.52
N ILE A 95 3.72 -27.93 -21.79
CA ILE A 95 2.64 -28.57 -22.56
C ILE A 95 3.14 -29.45 -23.71
N SER A 96 4.43 -29.39 -24.03
CA SER A 96 5.08 -30.20 -25.04
C SER A 96 6.48 -30.64 -24.58
N ASN A 97 7.13 -31.51 -25.35
CA ASN A 97 8.54 -31.87 -25.12
C ASN A 97 9.51 -30.87 -25.76
N ASP A 98 9.00 -29.72 -26.21
CA ASP A 98 9.81 -28.71 -26.87
C ASP A 98 10.59 -27.89 -25.85
N ASN A 99 11.73 -27.38 -26.29
CA ASN A 99 12.44 -26.32 -25.57
C ASN A 99 12.00 -24.97 -26.11
N ILE A 100 11.78 -24.05 -25.19
CA ILE A 100 11.47 -22.66 -25.49
C ILE A 100 12.69 -21.85 -25.14
N THR A 101 13.23 -21.12 -26.12
CA THR A 101 14.40 -20.27 -25.93
C THR A 101 14.00 -18.81 -26.04
N LEU A 102 14.30 -18.02 -25.01
CA LEU A 102 14.22 -16.57 -25.03
C LEU A 102 15.60 -16.01 -25.35
N LYS A 103 15.71 -15.25 -26.44
CA LYS A 103 16.88 -14.43 -26.71
C LYS A 103 16.65 -13.01 -26.19
N THR A 104 17.52 -12.57 -25.30
CA THR A 104 17.58 -11.20 -24.79
C THR A 104 18.73 -10.51 -25.49
N SER A 105 18.48 -9.36 -26.15
CA SER A 105 19.51 -8.58 -26.83
C SER A 105 19.45 -7.12 -26.38
N PHE A 106 20.59 -6.60 -25.94
CA PHE A 106 20.73 -5.23 -25.47
C PHE A 106 21.12 -4.31 -26.64
N LEU A 107 20.53 -3.12 -26.71
CA LEU A 107 20.82 -2.16 -27.79
C LEU A 107 21.87 -1.12 -27.39
N GLU A 108 22.17 -1.02 -26.10
CA GLU A 108 23.18 -0.17 -25.47
C GLU A 108 24.45 -0.97 -25.17
N GLU A 109 25.56 -0.29 -24.93
CA GLU A 109 26.79 -0.99 -24.56
C GLU A 109 26.70 -1.52 -23.12
N ILE A 110 26.80 -2.84 -22.95
CA ILE A 110 26.87 -3.48 -21.64
C ILE A 110 28.32 -3.51 -21.17
N SER A 111 28.56 -3.00 -19.97
CA SER A 111 29.90 -3.05 -19.37
C SER A 111 30.23 -4.44 -18.81
N MET A 112 29.21 -5.11 -18.26
CA MET A 112 29.33 -6.43 -17.64
C MET A 112 27.97 -7.12 -17.59
N ILE A 113 27.98 -8.45 -17.76
CA ILE A 113 26.85 -9.30 -17.38
C ILE A 113 27.36 -10.25 -16.29
N THR A 114 26.77 -10.20 -15.09
CA THR A 114 27.00 -11.21 -14.05
C THR A 114 25.81 -12.15 -13.98
N GLU A 115 26.10 -13.43 -13.71
CA GLU A 115 25.10 -14.44 -13.36
C GLU A 115 25.09 -14.58 -11.84
N GLU A 116 23.90 -14.53 -11.27
CA GLU A 116 23.65 -14.63 -9.84
C GLU A 116 22.61 -15.74 -9.57
N THR A 117 22.53 -16.21 -8.33
CA THR A 117 21.54 -17.20 -7.90
C THR A 117 20.29 -16.50 -7.41
N GLY A 118 19.14 -16.84 -7.98
CA GLY A 118 17.81 -16.41 -7.55
C GLY A 118 16.98 -17.58 -7.05
N TYR A 119 15.72 -17.28 -6.70
CA TYR A 119 14.78 -18.30 -6.22
C TYR A 119 13.45 -18.24 -6.97
N PHE A 120 12.83 -19.41 -7.14
CA PHE A 120 11.48 -19.55 -7.68
C PHE A 120 10.59 -20.33 -6.71
N LEU A 121 9.61 -19.61 -6.17
CA LEU A 121 8.73 -19.96 -5.06
C LEU A 121 7.27 -19.88 -5.52
N PRO A 122 6.85 -20.73 -6.47
CA PRO A 122 5.46 -20.79 -6.93
C PRO A 122 4.47 -21.33 -5.87
N ASP A 123 4.94 -21.84 -4.73
CA ASP A 123 4.16 -22.31 -3.60
C ASP A 123 4.87 -21.90 -2.30
N HIS A 124 4.16 -21.97 -1.17
CA HIS A 124 4.79 -21.70 0.11
C HIS A 124 5.98 -22.65 0.35
N TYR A 125 7.07 -22.07 0.83
CA TYR A 125 8.27 -22.78 1.18
C TYR A 125 8.02 -23.77 2.32
N ARG A 126 8.70 -24.91 2.24
CA ARG A 126 8.68 -25.98 3.25
C ARG A 126 9.92 -26.84 3.05
N GLU A 127 10.50 -27.35 4.13
CA GLU A 127 11.62 -28.30 4.05
C GLU A 127 11.16 -29.77 4.16
N PRO A 128 11.63 -30.68 3.27
CA PRO A 128 12.35 -30.40 2.03
C PRO A 128 11.44 -29.74 0.99
N TYR A 129 11.99 -28.81 0.21
CA TYR A 129 11.23 -28.16 -0.85
C TYR A 129 10.92 -29.16 -1.97
N PRO A 130 9.67 -29.26 -2.43
CA PRO A 130 9.23 -30.38 -3.27
C PRO A 130 9.58 -30.21 -4.75
N TYR A 131 10.17 -29.08 -5.16
CA TYR A 131 10.45 -28.76 -6.56
C TYR A 131 11.95 -28.56 -6.79
N ASP A 132 12.45 -29.12 -7.88
CA ASP A 132 13.88 -29.06 -8.24
C ASP A 132 14.28 -27.70 -8.83
N ASP A 133 13.31 -26.82 -9.10
CA ASP A 133 13.50 -25.48 -9.66
C ASP A 133 13.49 -24.36 -8.60
N LEU A 134 13.76 -24.70 -7.32
CA LEU A 134 13.88 -23.70 -6.25
C LEU A 134 14.98 -22.67 -6.55
N GLU A 135 16.18 -23.13 -6.87
CA GLU A 135 17.31 -22.26 -7.21
C GLU A 135 17.29 -22.01 -8.71
N THR A 136 17.14 -20.75 -9.09
CA THR A 136 17.18 -20.29 -10.47
C THR A 136 18.41 -19.43 -10.69
N SER A 137 18.66 -19.06 -11.95
CA SER A 137 19.68 -18.08 -12.28
C SER A 137 19.01 -16.79 -12.75
N TYR A 138 19.62 -15.67 -12.42
CA TYR A 138 19.28 -14.39 -13.00
C TYR A 138 20.56 -13.66 -13.40
N ILE A 139 20.41 -12.65 -14.24
CA ILE A 139 21.53 -11.80 -14.66
C ILE A 139 21.39 -10.38 -14.17
N LYS A 140 22.53 -9.74 -13.94
CA LYS A 140 22.68 -8.29 -13.83
C LYS A 140 23.45 -7.80 -15.04
N ALA A 141 22.78 -7.06 -15.93
CA ALA A 141 23.43 -6.37 -17.04
C ALA A 141 23.73 -4.93 -16.62
N SER A 142 25.01 -4.59 -16.45
CA SER A 142 25.44 -3.31 -15.89
C SER A 142 25.70 -2.25 -16.96
N TYR A 143 25.14 -1.06 -16.78
CA TYR A 143 25.27 0.12 -17.63
C TYR A 143 25.79 1.33 -16.85
N SER A 144 26.48 2.24 -17.55
CA SER A 144 26.67 3.60 -17.06
C SER A 144 25.42 4.43 -17.38
N GLY A 145 24.68 4.88 -16.36
CA GLY A 145 23.49 5.71 -16.55
C GLY A 145 23.80 7.05 -17.24
N SER A 146 25.03 7.55 -17.09
CA SER A 146 25.47 8.81 -17.69
C SER A 146 25.73 8.70 -19.19
N GLU A 147 26.07 7.51 -19.66
CA GLU A 147 26.33 7.21 -21.08
C GLU A 147 25.06 6.71 -21.78
N ASN A 148 24.14 6.09 -21.04
CA ASN A 148 22.92 5.47 -21.55
C ASN A 148 21.69 5.98 -20.77
N PRO A 149 21.25 7.24 -20.98
CA PRO A 149 20.07 7.79 -20.31
C PRO A 149 18.77 7.10 -20.74
N ILE A 150 18.78 6.42 -21.89
CA ILE A 150 17.73 5.53 -22.37
C ILE A 150 18.38 4.20 -22.73
N MET A 151 17.81 3.11 -22.25
CA MET A 151 18.24 1.74 -22.54
C MET A 151 17.10 0.99 -23.20
N ALA A 152 17.41 0.12 -24.16
CA ALA A 152 16.43 -0.70 -24.85
C ALA A 152 16.89 -2.16 -24.95
N THR A 153 15.97 -3.07 -24.69
CA THR A 153 16.19 -4.52 -24.67
C THR A 153 15.14 -5.21 -25.53
N VAL A 154 15.57 -6.08 -26.45
CA VAL A 154 14.69 -6.92 -27.28
C VAL A 154 14.60 -8.31 -26.68
N LEU A 155 13.38 -8.75 -26.38
CA LEU A 155 13.04 -10.06 -25.83
C LEU A 155 12.31 -10.88 -26.89
N TYR A 156 13.00 -11.86 -27.49
CA TYR A 156 12.48 -12.67 -28.57
C TYR A 156 12.34 -14.14 -28.14
N PRO A 157 11.14 -14.60 -27.75
CA PRO A 157 10.90 -16.01 -27.47
C PRO A 157 10.73 -16.81 -28.76
N LYS A 158 11.19 -18.05 -28.77
CA LYS A 158 10.89 -19.01 -29.85
C LYS A 158 10.67 -20.43 -29.31
N ASN A 159 9.90 -21.21 -30.04
CA ASN A 159 9.85 -22.66 -29.89
C ASN A 159 10.97 -23.28 -30.74
N ASP A 160 11.94 -23.96 -30.11
CA ASP A 160 13.10 -24.54 -30.78
C ASP A 160 12.73 -25.67 -31.77
N SER A 161 11.55 -26.28 -31.61
CA SER A 161 11.02 -27.29 -32.53
C SER A 161 10.38 -26.67 -33.79
N ASP A 162 10.04 -25.39 -33.76
CA ASP A 162 9.47 -24.70 -34.92
C ASP A 162 10.58 -24.12 -35.81
N SER A 163 10.93 -24.87 -36.87
CA SER A 163 11.94 -24.45 -37.85
C SER A 163 11.63 -23.15 -38.60
N GLY A 164 10.37 -22.68 -38.56
CA GLY A 164 9.98 -21.38 -39.12
C GLY A 164 10.47 -20.21 -38.26
N GLN A 165 10.73 -20.43 -36.97
CA GLN A 165 11.15 -19.39 -36.04
C GLN A 165 12.67 -19.27 -36.00
N ASN A 166 13.16 -18.10 -36.36
CA ASN A 166 14.57 -17.76 -36.29
C ASN A 166 14.74 -16.50 -35.47
N PHE A 167 15.84 -16.42 -34.71
CA PHE A 167 16.17 -15.16 -34.05
C PHE A 167 16.50 -14.11 -35.10
N PRO A 168 15.86 -12.93 -35.06
CA PRO A 168 16.19 -11.86 -35.97
C PRO A 168 17.64 -11.41 -35.74
N THR A 169 18.30 -11.01 -36.81
CA THR A 169 19.56 -10.26 -36.70
C THR A 169 19.22 -8.88 -36.18
N ILE A 170 19.94 -8.43 -35.15
CA ILE A 170 19.80 -7.07 -34.62
C ILE A 170 21.06 -6.30 -35.01
N ILE A 171 20.88 -5.17 -35.68
CA ILE A 171 21.97 -4.32 -36.17
C ILE A 171 21.82 -2.93 -35.54
N LYS A 172 22.88 -2.46 -34.89
CA LYS A 172 23.01 -1.09 -34.40
C LYS A 172 23.88 -0.30 -35.36
N GLU A 173 23.30 0.69 -36.02
CA GLU A 173 24.03 1.58 -36.91
C GLU A 173 24.73 2.70 -36.13
N ALA A 174 25.81 3.25 -36.70
CA ALA A 174 26.51 4.41 -36.13
C ALA A 174 25.62 5.67 -36.07
N SER A 175 24.56 5.72 -36.88
CA SER A 175 23.52 6.76 -36.87
C SER A 175 22.62 6.71 -35.62
N GLY A 176 22.66 5.61 -34.87
CA GLY A 176 21.75 5.33 -33.77
C GLY A 176 20.46 4.62 -34.21
N LEU A 177 20.25 4.35 -35.50
CA LEU A 177 19.18 3.49 -35.99
C LEU A 177 19.44 2.04 -35.57
N LYS A 178 18.41 1.35 -35.09
CA LYS A 178 18.46 -0.08 -34.81
C LYS A 178 17.51 -0.80 -35.75
N THR A 179 17.97 -1.92 -36.29
CA THR A 179 17.18 -2.77 -37.18
C THR A 179 16.98 -4.13 -36.51
N ILE A 180 15.74 -4.59 -36.42
CA ILE A 180 15.37 -5.89 -35.89
C ILE A 180 14.85 -6.74 -37.05
N GLY A 181 15.65 -7.71 -37.48
CA GLY A 181 15.39 -8.46 -38.70
C GLY A 181 15.59 -7.59 -39.94
N ASN A 182 14.69 -7.69 -40.91
CA ASN A 182 14.79 -6.94 -42.17
C ASN A 182 13.68 -5.89 -42.34
N THR A 183 12.70 -5.87 -41.44
CA THR A 183 11.46 -5.07 -41.61
C THR A 183 11.25 -4.05 -40.49
N ASP A 184 11.87 -4.24 -39.33
CA ASP A 184 11.52 -3.45 -38.15
C ASP A 184 12.67 -2.50 -37.80
N TYR A 185 12.35 -1.22 -37.64
CA TYR A 185 13.30 -0.14 -37.37
C TYR A 185 12.93 0.59 -36.08
N LEU A 186 13.92 0.83 -35.24
CA LEU A 186 13.76 1.48 -33.93
C LEU A 186 14.77 2.63 -33.79
N TYR A 187 14.29 3.76 -33.31
CA TYR A 187 15.10 4.91 -32.93
C TYR A 187 14.53 5.57 -31.67
N TYR A 188 15.40 6.11 -30.82
CA TYR A 188 15.04 6.88 -29.64
C TYR A 188 16.17 7.85 -29.27
N ASN A 189 15.80 8.93 -28.57
CA ASN A 189 16.68 9.97 -28.08
C ASN A 189 16.12 10.55 -26.76
N ASP A 190 16.95 11.20 -25.94
CA ASP A 190 16.51 11.83 -24.67
C ASP A 190 15.68 13.10 -24.90
N LYS A 191 15.71 13.64 -26.13
CA LYS A 191 15.03 14.85 -26.55
C LYS A 191 14.48 14.70 -27.96
N GLU A 192 13.52 15.55 -28.30
CA GLU A 192 13.04 15.73 -29.67
C GLU A 192 14.19 16.19 -30.58
N VAL A 193 14.38 15.49 -31.71
CA VAL A 193 15.44 15.79 -32.68
C VAL A 193 14.93 15.69 -34.11
N ASP A 194 15.51 16.49 -34.99
CA ASP A 194 15.45 16.32 -36.44
C ASP A 194 16.58 15.38 -36.88
N ILE A 195 16.23 14.19 -37.34
CA ILE A 195 17.20 13.19 -37.79
C ILE A 195 16.81 12.58 -39.13
N SER A 196 17.81 12.21 -39.94
CA SER A 196 17.59 11.49 -41.18
C SER A 196 18.57 10.33 -41.34
N PHE A 197 18.08 9.24 -41.93
CA PHE A 197 18.80 8.00 -42.22
C PHE A 197 18.74 7.74 -43.72
N SER A 198 19.82 7.23 -44.33
CA SER A 198 19.89 7.04 -45.78
C SER A 198 19.49 5.63 -46.23
N THR A 199 19.48 4.65 -45.33
CA THR A 199 19.22 3.25 -45.64
C THR A 199 18.49 2.56 -44.46
N PRO A 200 17.16 2.42 -44.49
CA PRO A 200 16.23 3.01 -45.45
C PRO A 200 16.19 4.55 -45.34
N ASP A 201 15.62 5.19 -46.36
CA ASP A 201 15.45 6.65 -46.38
C ASP A 201 14.37 7.06 -45.38
N ILE A 202 14.78 7.54 -44.20
CA ILE A 202 13.88 7.97 -43.12
C ILE A 202 14.23 9.40 -42.76
N SER A 203 13.23 10.28 -42.67
CA SER A 203 13.37 11.58 -42.02
C SER A 203 12.37 11.69 -40.88
N PHE A 204 12.84 12.00 -39.68
CA PHE A 204 12.03 12.00 -38.48
C PHE A 204 12.29 13.26 -37.65
N ASN A 205 11.20 13.90 -37.22
CA ASN A 205 11.23 14.89 -36.16
C ASN A 205 10.45 14.30 -34.99
N GLY A 206 11.18 13.96 -33.93
CA GLY A 206 10.58 13.44 -32.70
C GLY A 206 11.58 12.87 -31.72
N GLN A 207 11.09 12.21 -30.69
CA GLN A 207 11.94 11.54 -29.69
C GLN A 207 12.17 10.06 -30.04
N LEU A 208 11.12 9.32 -30.35
CA LEU A 208 11.17 7.87 -30.55
C LEU A 208 10.26 7.43 -31.70
N PHE A 209 10.72 6.46 -32.49
CA PHE A 209 9.87 5.72 -33.42
C PHE A 209 10.13 4.22 -33.37
N PHE A 210 9.08 3.46 -33.67
CA PHE A 210 9.15 2.09 -34.15
C PHE A 210 8.41 2.00 -35.49
N LEU A 211 9.07 1.50 -36.54
CA LEU A 211 8.48 1.36 -37.88
C LEU A 211 8.52 -0.11 -38.28
N ARG A 212 7.41 -0.67 -38.78
CA ARG A 212 7.40 -1.95 -39.50
C ARG A 212 7.19 -1.69 -40.98
N GLN A 213 8.19 -2.04 -41.78
CA GLN A 213 8.14 -2.04 -43.24
C GLN A 213 7.26 -3.18 -43.75
N ASN A 214 6.46 -2.89 -44.78
CA ASN A 214 5.64 -3.89 -45.42
C ASN A 214 6.52 -4.89 -46.20
N SER A 215 6.46 -6.15 -45.81
CA SER A 215 7.27 -7.22 -46.42
C SER A 215 7.05 -7.42 -47.92
N SER A 216 5.83 -7.13 -48.40
CA SER A 216 5.44 -7.28 -49.81
C SER A 216 5.72 -6.01 -50.63
N SER A 217 5.93 -4.88 -49.97
CA SER A 217 6.19 -3.58 -50.60
C SER A 217 7.15 -2.77 -49.72
N PRO A 218 8.47 -3.02 -49.83
CA PRO A 218 9.47 -2.42 -48.94
C PRO A 218 9.51 -0.88 -48.94
N THR A 219 8.93 -0.23 -49.94
CA THR A 219 8.78 1.24 -49.97
C THR A 219 7.63 1.74 -49.12
N LEU A 220 6.86 0.85 -48.48
CA LEU A 220 5.69 1.18 -47.68
C LEU A 220 5.83 0.68 -46.24
N LEU A 221 5.17 1.37 -45.32
CA LEU A 221 5.02 0.94 -43.93
C LEU A 221 3.74 0.12 -43.78
N GLU A 222 3.81 -0.92 -42.95
CA GLU A 222 2.65 -1.68 -42.49
C GLU A 222 2.02 -0.99 -41.27
N TYR A 223 2.84 -0.58 -40.32
CA TYR A 223 2.43 0.31 -39.23
C TYR A 223 3.63 1.04 -38.65
N TYR A 224 3.35 2.08 -37.87
CA TYR A 224 4.37 2.80 -37.11
C TYR A 224 3.84 3.27 -35.76
N TYR A 225 4.73 3.36 -34.79
CA TYR A 225 4.54 4.02 -33.50
C TYR A 225 5.53 5.18 -33.37
N LEU A 226 5.06 6.38 -33.03
CA LEU A 226 5.90 7.56 -32.80
C LEU A 226 5.60 8.15 -31.43
N GLN A 227 6.60 8.78 -30.82
CA GLN A 227 6.50 9.45 -29.53
C GLN A 227 7.20 10.80 -29.55
N HIS A 228 6.57 11.80 -28.94
CA HIS A 228 6.98 13.21 -28.97
C HIS A 228 7.36 13.65 -30.39
N ALA A 229 6.52 13.33 -31.38
CA ALA A 229 6.86 13.42 -32.80
C ALA A 229 6.04 14.49 -33.52
N GLN A 230 6.70 15.22 -34.43
CA GLN A 230 6.07 16.19 -35.31
C GLN A 230 6.01 15.75 -36.77
N SER A 231 6.94 14.92 -37.25
CA SER A 231 6.89 14.41 -38.63
C SER A 231 7.63 13.10 -38.83
N LEU A 232 7.14 12.30 -39.77
CA LEU A 232 7.79 11.09 -40.28
C LEU A 232 7.70 11.03 -41.81
N GLU A 233 8.84 10.86 -42.46
CA GLU A 233 8.99 10.52 -43.86
C GLU A 233 9.72 9.18 -43.99
N PHE A 234 9.22 8.30 -44.85
CA PHE A 234 9.81 6.99 -45.15
C PHE A 234 9.80 6.79 -46.67
N GLU A 235 10.96 6.49 -47.26
CA GLU A 235 11.15 6.25 -48.69
C GLU A 235 10.50 7.36 -49.55
N ASN A 236 10.84 8.61 -49.25
CA ASN A 236 10.33 9.84 -49.89
C ASN A 236 8.81 10.05 -49.77
N THR A 237 8.15 9.40 -48.80
CA THR A 237 6.71 9.53 -48.53
C THR A 237 6.47 10.09 -47.13
N THR A 238 5.80 11.24 -47.02
CA THR A 238 5.42 11.82 -45.72
C THR A 238 4.26 11.03 -45.11
N TYR A 239 4.56 10.13 -44.19
CA TYR A 239 3.58 9.29 -43.50
C TYR A 239 2.79 10.05 -42.44
N PHE A 240 3.46 10.97 -41.74
CA PHE A 240 2.88 11.73 -40.64
C PHE A 240 3.46 13.14 -40.60
N SER A 241 2.60 14.12 -40.32
CA SER A 241 3.02 15.43 -39.82
C SER A 241 1.95 16.04 -38.92
N SER A 242 2.38 16.85 -37.95
CA SER A 242 1.48 17.59 -37.06
C SER A 242 1.92 19.05 -36.86
N SER A 243 0.96 19.90 -36.49
CA SER A 243 1.25 21.32 -36.18
C SER A 243 2.03 21.51 -34.88
N THR A 244 1.94 20.54 -33.97
CA THR A 244 2.63 20.49 -32.67
C THR A 244 3.03 19.04 -32.39
N PRO A 245 4.14 18.77 -31.67
CA PRO A 245 4.55 17.41 -31.34
C PRO A 245 3.42 16.64 -30.65
N LEU A 246 3.13 15.43 -31.11
CA LEU A 246 2.20 14.51 -30.46
C LEU A 246 2.92 13.72 -29.37
N LEU A 247 2.25 13.48 -28.23
CA LEU A 247 2.82 12.63 -27.18
C LEU A 247 3.04 11.22 -27.72
N ASN A 248 2.05 10.66 -28.40
CA ASN A 248 2.23 9.45 -29.20
C ASN A 248 1.24 9.34 -30.37
N ILE A 249 1.57 8.49 -31.34
CA ILE A 249 0.68 8.04 -32.40
C ILE A 249 1.07 6.62 -32.84
N LEU A 250 0.09 5.72 -32.89
CA LEU A 250 0.13 4.45 -33.62
C LEU A 250 -0.75 4.60 -34.86
N ALA A 251 -0.24 4.24 -36.03
CA ALA A 251 -1.04 4.12 -37.24
C ALA A 251 -0.76 2.80 -37.95
N THR A 252 -1.83 2.08 -38.28
CA THR A 252 -1.82 0.76 -38.94
C THR A 252 -2.44 0.85 -40.31
N TYR A 253 -1.72 0.39 -41.33
CA TYR A 253 -2.16 0.25 -42.71
C TYR A 253 -2.73 -1.16 -42.92
N SER A 254 -3.82 -1.47 -42.21
CA SER A 254 -4.43 -2.81 -42.11
C SER A 254 -4.78 -3.46 -43.44
N ASN A 255 -5.09 -2.66 -44.47
CA ASN A 255 -5.30 -3.11 -45.84
C ASN A 255 -5.17 -1.93 -46.84
N SER A 256 -5.37 -2.21 -48.12
CA SER A 256 -5.26 -1.20 -49.20
C SER A 256 -6.38 -0.13 -49.21
N SER A 257 -7.33 -0.17 -48.27
CA SER A 257 -8.52 0.69 -48.24
C SER A 257 -8.82 1.33 -46.88
N GLN A 258 -8.09 0.98 -45.83
CA GLN A 258 -8.31 1.50 -44.48
C GLN A 258 -7.01 1.68 -43.71
N ILE A 259 -6.94 2.79 -42.98
CA ILE A 259 -5.94 3.06 -41.94
C ILE A 259 -6.70 3.21 -40.62
N SER A 260 -6.14 2.67 -39.56
CA SER A 260 -6.68 2.82 -38.22
C SER A 260 -5.53 3.20 -37.28
N GLY A 261 -5.83 3.89 -36.19
CA GLY A 261 -4.81 4.12 -35.18
C GLY A 261 -5.36 4.71 -33.89
N ALA A 262 -4.43 5.01 -32.99
CA ALA A 262 -4.69 5.75 -31.77
C ALA A 262 -3.60 6.81 -31.60
N LEU A 263 -3.96 7.98 -31.07
CA LEU A 263 -3.01 9.06 -30.83
C LEU A 263 -3.34 9.80 -29.55
N LYS A 264 -2.30 10.41 -28.97
CA LYS A 264 -2.39 11.25 -27.78
C LYS A 264 -1.81 12.63 -28.08
N ALA A 265 -2.70 13.60 -28.26
CA ALA A 265 -2.34 15.01 -28.32
C ALA A 265 -2.47 15.66 -26.92
N GLU A 266 -1.78 16.79 -26.71
CA GLU A 266 -1.93 17.57 -25.48
C GLU A 266 -3.38 18.07 -25.35
N THR A 267 -4.00 17.83 -24.19
CA THR A 267 -5.41 18.13 -23.98
C THR A 267 -5.66 19.63 -24.02
N GLY A 268 -6.64 20.06 -24.82
CA GLY A 268 -7.00 21.48 -24.97
C GLY A 268 -6.21 22.23 -26.04
N ILE A 269 -5.29 21.57 -26.75
CA ILE A 269 -4.57 22.14 -27.89
C ILE A 269 -5.09 21.50 -29.18
N SER A 270 -5.70 22.31 -30.05
CA SER A 270 -6.11 21.87 -31.38
C SER A 270 -4.89 21.61 -32.24
N THR A 271 -4.60 20.34 -32.47
CA THR A 271 -3.45 19.87 -33.25
C THR A 271 -3.93 19.44 -34.63
N ALA A 272 -3.43 20.09 -35.69
CA ALA A 272 -3.66 19.65 -37.06
C ALA A 272 -2.74 18.48 -37.37
N ILE A 273 -3.29 17.40 -37.90
CA ILE A 273 -2.60 16.15 -38.23
C ILE A 273 -2.77 15.91 -39.73
N THR A 274 -1.71 15.43 -40.38
CA THR A 274 -1.74 14.94 -41.77
C THR A 274 -1.13 13.54 -41.84
N LEU A 275 -1.85 12.61 -42.45
CA LEU A 275 -1.45 11.21 -42.61
C LEU A 275 -1.39 10.82 -44.09
N TYR A 276 -0.44 9.97 -44.47
CA TYR A 276 -0.38 9.36 -45.79
C TYR A 276 -1.55 8.39 -46.01
N THR A 277 -2.19 8.47 -47.17
CA THR A 277 -3.30 7.61 -47.57
C THR A 277 -3.09 7.10 -49.00
N PRO A 278 -2.89 5.79 -49.22
CA PRO A 278 -2.67 5.22 -50.55
C PRO A 278 -3.97 5.06 -51.38
N PHE A 279 -5.09 5.60 -50.89
CA PHE A 279 -6.42 5.49 -51.47
C PHE A 279 -7.20 6.81 -51.35
N ASN A 280 -8.28 6.93 -52.11
CA ASN A 280 -9.19 8.07 -52.00
C ASN A 280 -9.99 7.96 -50.69
N VAL A 281 -9.78 8.91 -49.77
CA VAL A 281 -10.49 8.93 -48.48
C VAL A 281 -11.94 9.37 -48.68
N GLU A 282 -12.88 8.53 -48.24
CA GLU A 282 -14.31 8.86 -48.15
C GLU A 282 -14.72 9.22 -46.72
N MET A 283 -14.00 8.73 -45.71
CA MET A 283 -14.38 8.88 -44.31
C MET A 283 -13.15 9.02 -43.40
N VAL A 284 -13.28 9.91 -42.41
CA VAL A 284 -12.41 9.96 -41.22
C VAL A 284 -13.31 9.93 -39.98
N GLN A 285 -13.04 9.01 -39.06
CA GLN A 285 -13.71 8.91 -37.77
C GLN A 285 -12.70 9.15 -36.65
N LEU A 286 -13.11 9.90 -35.64
CA LEU A 286 -12.40 10.03 -34.36
C LEU A 286 -13.31 9.49 -33.26
N ASP A 287 -12.86 8.49 -32.50
CA ASP A 287 -13.66 7.78 -31.49
C ASP A 287 -15.04 7.31 -32.03
N GLY A 288 -15.04 6.79 -33.25
CA GLY A 288 -16.26 6.35 -33.95
C GLY A 288 -17.15 7.48 -34.50
N VAL A 289 -16.75 8.74 -34.35
CA VAL A 289 -17.51 9.90 -34.82
C VAL A 289 -16.92 10.48 -36.11
N ASN A 290 -17.74 10.55 -37.17
CA ASN A 290 -17.33 11.16 -38.43
C ASN A 290 -16.86 12.62 -38.22
N THR A 291 -15.64 12.90 -38.66
CA THR A 291 -14.96 14.18 -38.47
C THR A 291 -14.68 14.84 -39.82
N SER A 292 -14.74 16.17 -39.87
CA SER A 292 -14.38 16.92 -41.08
C SER A 292 -12.89 16.77 -41.38
N PHE A 293 -12.55 16.52 -42.64
CA PHE A 293 -11.18 16.39 -43.09
C PHE A 293 -10.99 17.11 -44.42
N SER A 294 -9.73 17.39 -44.76
CA SER A 294 -9.31 17.76 -46.12
C SER A 294 -8.34 16.71 -46.63
N ASN A 295 -8.43 16.32 -47.90
CA ASN A 295 -7.50 15.36 -48.48
C ASN A 295 -6.87 15.89 -49.77
N THR A 296 -5.68 15.38 -50.05
CA THR A 296 -5.04 15.41 -51.37
C THR A 296 -5.18 14.03 -52.02
N SER A 297 -4.50 13.80 -53.15
CA SER A 297 -4.44 12.46 -53.75
C SER A 297 -3.71 11.42 -52.90
N THR A 298 -2.90 11.85 -51.92
CA THR A 298 -2.01 10.96 -51.16
C THR A 298 -1.99 11.22 -49.66
N THR A 299 -2.73 12.23 -49.17
CA THR A 299 -2.76 12.56 -47.75
C THR A 299 -4.15 12.97 -47.29
N VAL A 300 -4.41 12.79 -46.00
CA VAL A 300 -5.60 13.32 -45.32
C VAL A 300 -5.17 14.15 -44.13
N SER A 301 -5.86 15.27 -43.91
CA SER A 301 -5.63 16.16 -42.78
C SER A 301 -6.92 16.41 -42.00
N PHE A 302 -6.80 16.39 -40.68
CA PHE A 302 -7.88 16.66 -39.72
C PHE A 302 -7.30 17.29 -38.45
N SER A 303 -8.14 17.64 -37.47
CA SER A 303 -7.68 18.22 -36.21
C SER A 303 -8.20 17.43 -35.02
N VAL A 304 -7.37 17.33 -33.99
CA VAL A 304 -7.67 16.66 -32.72
C VAL A 304 -7.44 17.62 -31.56
N ASN A 305 -8.18 17.43 -30.45
CA ASN A 305 -8.09 18.30 -29.26
C ASN A 305 -7.65 17.54 -28.00
N GLY A 306 -7.17 16.31 -28.16
CA GLY A 306 -6.80 15.41 -27.08
C GLY A 306 -6.59 13.99 -27.59
N PRO A 307 -6.53 12.99 -26.68
CA PRO A 307 -6.40 11.58 -27.03
C PRO A 307 -7.64 11.07 -27.78
N CYS A 308 -7.44 10.35 -28.89
CA CYS A 308 -8.52 9.73 -29.66
C CYS A 308 -8.04 8.49 -30.42
N SER A 309 -8.96 7.55 -30.68
CA SER A 309 -8.79 6.58 -31.76
C SER A 309 -9.23 7.18 -33.07
N PHE A 310 -8.68 6.69 -34.19
CA PHE A 310 -9.08 7.15 -35.51
C PHE A 310 -9.20 6.00 -36.51
N VAL A 311 -10.09 6.21 -37.50
CA VAL A 311 -10.22 5.35 -38.68
C VAL A 311 -10.32 6.25 -39.91
N ILE A 312 -9.56 5.92 -40.95
CA ILE A 312 -9.58 6.57 -42.26
C ILE A 312 -9.90 5.50 -43.29
N SER A 313 -10.97 5.66 -44.05
CA SER A 313 -11.47 4.60 -44.95
C SER A 313 -11.78 5.14 -46.35
N ALA A 314 -11.60 4.28 -47.35
CA ALA A 314 -12.03 4.48 -48.73
C ALA A 314 -13.52 4.15 -48.96
N SER A 315 -14.25 3.79 -47.90
CA SER A 315 -15.68 3.53 -47.92
C SER A 315 -16.35 4.03 -46.64
N ASN A 316 -17.67 3.91 -46.53
CA ASN A 316 -18.41 4.17 -45.30
C ASN A 316 -18.41 2.98 -44.32
N GLU A 317 -17.76 1.86 -44.66
CA GLU A 317 -17.58 0.73 -43.76
C GLU A 317 -16.30 0.95 -42.91
N SER A 318 -16.40 0.68 -41.62
CA SER A 318 -15.29 0.83 -40.65
C SER A 318 -15.04 -0.48 -39.92
N TYR A 319 -13.79 -0.93 -39.92
CA TYR A 319 -13.31 -1.94 -38.95
C TYR A 319 -12.98 -1.32 -37.58
N SER A 320 -12.86 -2.16 -36.55
CA SER A 320 -12.53 -1.75 -35.18
C SER A 320 -11.27 -0.87 -35.12
N SER A 321 -11.36 0.29 -34.48
CA SER A 321 -10.21 1.16 -34.25
C SER A 321 -9.32 0.60 -33.13
N GLU A 322 -8.03 0.86 -33.22
CA GLU A 322 -7.10 0.80 -32.09
C GLU A 322 -7.60 1.69 -30.96
N TYR A 323 -7.28 1.33 -29.72
CA TYR A 323 -7.82 1.99 -28.54
C TYR A 323 -6.71 2.30 -27.54
N ASP A 324 -6.90 3.32 -26.71
CA ASP A 324 -6.06 3.61 -25.55
C ASP A 324 -6.85 3.18 -24.29
N PRO A 325 -6.55 1.99 -23.73
CA PRO A 325 -7.26 1.47 -22.56
C PRO A 325 -7.23 2.38 -21.32
N LEU A 326 -6.24 3.28 -21.19
CA LEU A 326 -6.18 4.20 -20.04
C LEU A 326 -7.18 5.35 -20.11
N ARG A 327 -7.91 5.50 -21.23
CA ARG A 327 -9.00 6.47 -21.40
C ARG A 327 -10.30 6.02 -20.75
N ASP A 328 -10.45 4.72 -20.47
CA ASP A 328 -11.62 4.23 -19.76
C ASP A 328 -11.67 4.92 -18.38
N PRO A 329 -12.77 5.62 -18.04
CA PRO A 329 -12.91 6.13 -16.70
C PRO A 329 -12.84 4.95 -15.71
N PRO A 330 -12.24 5.14 -14.53
CA PRO A 330 -12.25 4.09 -13.54
C PRO A 330 -13.70 3.73 -13.19
N PRO A 331 -13.98 2.45 -12.91
CA PRO A 331 -15.29 2.05 -12.42
C PRO A 331 -15.70 2.90 -11.21
N GLU A 332 -16.97 3.30 -11.16
CA GLU A 332 -17.45 4.12 -10.06
C GLU A 332 -17.51 3.28 -8.77
N ARG A 333 -16.76 3.70 -7.74
CA ARG A 333 -16.76 3.04 -6.42
C ARG A 333 -17.88 3.60 -5.54
N ILE A 334 -19.13 3.19 -5.79
CA ILE A 334 -20.25 3.54 -4.91
C ILE A 334 -20.55 2.37 -3.97
N MET A 335 -20.10 2.46 -2.72
CA MET A 335 -20.50 1.51 -1.70
C MET A 335 -22.03 1.56 -1.51
N PRO A 336 -22.73 0.41 -1.52
CA PRO A 336 -24.17 0.37 -1.28
C PRO A 336 -24.49 0.92 0.11
N GLN A 337 -25.61 1.62 0.23
CA GLN A 337 -26.06 2.17 1.51
C GLN A 337 -26.55 1.05 2.44
N THR A 338 -26.50 1.24 3.76
CA THR A 338 -26.98 0.26 4.75
C THR A 338 -28.44 -0.17 4.54
N SER A 339 -29.27 0.68 3.94
CA SER A 339 -30.65 0.32 3.56
C SER A 339 -30.73 -0.75 2.46
N GLU A 340 -29.66 -0.93 1.68
CA GLU A 340 -29.58 -1.88 0.57
C GLU A 340 -28.98 -3.21 1.02
N TRP A 341 -27.92 -3.18 1.84
CA TRP A 341 -27.24 -4.39 2.31
C TRP A 341 -27.65 -4.87 3.70
N GLY A 342 -28.26 -4.03 4.53
CA GLY A 342 -28.67 -4.39 5.90
C GLY A 342 -29.58 -5.61 5.94
N PHE A 343 -29.23 -6.61 6.75
CA PHE A 343 -29.88 -7.92 6.70
C PHE A 343 -31.28 -7.90 7.32
N ASN A 344 -32.28 -8.38 6.58
CA ASN A 344 -33.63 -8.52 7.11
C ASN A 344 -33.80 -9.91 7.77
N ILE A 345 -33.80 -9.93 9.11
CA ILE A 345 -33.92 -11.17 9.89
C ILE A 345 -35.21 -11.96 9.60
N SER A 346 -36.28 -11.30 9.13
CA SER A 346 -37.53 -11.99 8.79
C SER A 346 -37.37 -13.01 7.66
N LEU A 347 -36.32 -12.90 6.85
CA LEU A 347 -35.99 -13.82 5.78
C LEU A 347 -35.68 -15.24 6.30
N ILE A 348 -35.06 -15.35 7.48
CA ILE A 348 -34.62 -16.64 8.06
C ILE A 348 -35.40 -17.05 9.31
N GLN A 349 -36.14 -16.13 9.93
CA GLN A 349 -36.83 -16.39 11.21
C GLN A 349 -37.74 -17.63 11.14
N ASN A 350 -38.47 -17.79 10.03
CA ASN A 350 -39.41 -18.90 9.82
C ASN A 350 -38.83 -20.08 9.03
N LEU A 351 -37.56 -20.02 8.60
CA LEU A 351 -36.93 -21.14 7.90
C LEU A 351 -36.56 -22.23 8.90
N ASN A 352 -36.78 -23.48 8.49
CA ASN A 352 -36.31 -24.65 9.21
C ASN A 352 -34.91 -24.99 8.69
N HIS A 353 -33.97 -25.21 9.61
CA HIS A 353 -32.66 -25.75 9.28
C HIS A 353 -32.82 -27.11 8.54
N SER A 354 -31.92 -27.50 7.65
CA SER A 354 -30.84 -26.70 7.06
C SER A 354 -31.40 -25.73 6.02
N TYR A 355 -30.80 -24.54 5.90
CA TYR A 355 -31.18 -23.60 4.84
C TYR A 355 -30.03 -22.79 4.27
N ILE A 356 -28.83 -22.84 4.88
CA ILE A 356 -27.72 -21.97 4.48
C ILE A 356 -27.17 -22.42 3.12
N LEU A 357 -26.68 -23.65 2.99
CA LEU A 357 -26.13 -24.14 1.72
C LEU A 357 -27.16 -24.96 0.93
N TYR A 358 -28.09 -25.62 1.62
CA TYR A 358 -29.16 -26.41 1.02
C TYR A 358 -30.39 -26.48 1.91
N SER A 359 -31.56 -26.68 1.31
CA SER A 359 -32.80 -26.98 2.04
C SER A 359 -33.00 -28.50 2.20
N GLN A 360 -33.82 -28.91 3.17
CA GLN A 360 -34.21 -30.33 3.27
C GLN A 360 -34.90 -30.87 2.00
N GLU A 361 -35.52 -30.00 1.20
CA GLU A 361 -36.14 -30.35 -0.08
C GLU A 361 -35.08 -30.58 -1.19
N ASP A 362 -33.90 -29.97 -1.07
CA ASP A 362 -32.80 -30.14 -2.04
C ASP A 362 -32.07 -31.46 -1.85
N LEU A 363 -32.09 -32.02 -0.64
CA LEU A 363 -31.23 -33.14 -0.25
C LEU A 363 -31.38 -34.39 -1.14
N PRO A 364 -32.59 -34.81 -1.59
CA PRO A 364 -32.73 -35.88 -2.56
C PRO A 364 -31.98 -35.59 -3.87
N ASN A 365 -32.07 -34.36 -4.39
CA ASN A 365 -31.40 -33.97 -5.63
C ASN A 365 -29.88 -33.93 -5.45
N LEU A 366 -29.38 -33.42 -4.32
CA LEU A 366 -27.96 -33.44 -3.99
C LEU A 366 -27.41 -34.87 -3.91
N ARG A 367 -28.14 -35.79 -3.28
CA ARG A 367 -27.76 -37.21 -3.23
C ARG A 367 -27.74 -37.83 -4.63
N THR A 368 -28.76 -37.59 -5.44
CA THR A 368 -28.78 -38.06 -6.83
C THR A 368 -27.57 -37.53 -7.60
N LYS A 369 -27.27 -36.24 -7.45
CA LYS A 369 -26.13 -35.58 -8.10
C LYS A 369 -24.78 -36.15 -7.66
N PHE A 370 -24.60 -36.41 -6.36
CA PHE A 370 -23.33 -36.93 -5.82
C PHE A 370 -23.17 -38.44 -6.01
N PHE A 371 -24.26 -39.18 -6.22
CA PHE A 371 -24.20 -40.63 -6.48
C PHE A 371 -24.26 -40.98 -7.97
N ASP A 372 -24.37 -40.01 -8.88
CA ASP A 372 -24.33 -40.26 -10.31
C ASP A 372 -22.88 -40.50 -10.79
N PRO A 373 -22.49 -41.74 -11.12
CA PRO A 373 -21.13 -42.05 -11.54
C PRO A 373 -20.75 -41.44 -12.90
N LEU A 374 -21.71 -40.86 -13.62
CA LEU A 374 -21.48 -40.18 -14.90
C LEU A 374 -21.16 -38.70 -14.73
N LYS A 375 -21.23 -38.16 -13.51
CA LYS A 375 -21.02 -36.74 -13.21
C LYS A 375 -19.79 -36.55 -12.33
N ASP A 376 -19.05 -35.45 -12.55
CA ASP A 376 -17.81 -35.15 -11.80
C ASP A 376 -18.02 -35.08 -10.29
N TRP A 377 -19.20 -34.63 -9.85
CA TRP A 377 -19.59 -34.55 -8.44
C TRP A 377 -19.45 -35.87 -7.68
N ASN A 378 -19.61 -37.03 -8.34
CA ASN A 378 -19.41 -38.31 -7.68
C ASN A 378 -17.94 -38.54 -7.28
N SER A 379 -17.02 -38.21 -8.18
CA SER A 379 -15.58 -38.27 -7.90
C SER A 379 -15.18 -37.23 -6.86
N TRP A 380 -15.76 -36.03 -6.94
CA TRP A 380 -15.50 -34.94 -6.02
C TRP A 380 -15.97 -35.27 -4.61
N TYR A 381 -17.18 -35.80 -4.48
CA TYR A 381 -17.72 -36.27 -3.21
C TYR A 381 -16.82 -37.35 -2.61
N SER A 382 -16.52 -38.40 -3.37
CA SER A 382 -15.68 -39.52 -2.93
C SER A 382 -14.30 -39.06 -2.42
N SER A 383 -13.68 -38.11 -3.12
CA SER A 383 -12.40 -37.52 -2.72
C SER A 383 -12.53 -36.67 -1.45
N SER A 384 -13.56 -35.81 -1.36
CA SER A 384 -13.79 -34.93 -0.21
C SER A 384 -14.06 -35.69 1.09
N ILE A 385 -14.74 -36.84 1.04
CA ILE A 385 -15.01 -37.67 2.23
C ILE A 385 -13.93 -38.75 2.49
N SER A 386 -12.84 -38.75 1.72
CA SER A 386 -11.75 -39.71 1.92
C SER A 386 -11.18 -39.64 3.34
N GLY A 387 -11.04 -40.81 3.97
CA GLY A 387 -10.55 -40.96 5.34
C GLY A 387 -11.57 -40.70 6.44
N VAL A 388 -12.83 -40.32 6.14
CA VAL A 388 -13.83 -39.97 7.16
C VAL A 388 -14.10 -41.09 8.18
N ASP A 389 -13.97 -42.35 7.76
CA ASP A 389 -14.18 -43.53 8.63
C ASP A 389 -13.09 -43.70 9.70
N SER A 390 -11.93 -43.06 9.51
CA SER A 390 -10.82 -43.09 10.47
C SER A 390 -10.89 -41.98 11.53
N ILE A 391 -11.90 -41.11 11.48
CA ILE A 391 -12.01 -39.99 12.42
C ILE A 391 -12.41 -40.50 13.82
N THR A 392 -11.52 -40.28 14.79
CA THR A 392 -11.68 -40.67 16.21
C THR A 392 -12.26 -39.53 17.05
N ASN A 393 -12.03 -39.50 18.36
CA ASN A 393 -12.62 -38.52 19.28
C ASN A 393 -12.08 -37.10 19.00
N ALA A 394 -12.87 -36.06 19.29
CA ALA A 394 -12.48 -34.67 19.03
C ALA A 394 -11.20 -34.27 19.78
N THR A 395 -11.01 -34.79 21.00
CA THR A 395 -9.84 -34.54 21.84
C THR A 395 -8.55 -35.15 21.30
N ASP A 396 -8.63 -36.07 20.34
CA ASP A 396 -7.46 -36.70 19.72
C ASP A 396 -6.83 -35.78 18.67
N TYR A 397 -7.49 -34.68 18.32
CA TYR A 397 -7.06 -33.70 17.33
C TYR A 397 -6.81 -32.33 17.97
N ASP A 398 -5.77 -31.68 17.47
CA ASP A 398 -5.48 -30.27 17.76
C ASP A 398 -6.70 -29.40 17.41
N SER A 399 -7.10 -28.53 18.34
CA SER A 399 -8.24 -27.62 18.20
C SER A 399 -8.18 -26.76 16.95
N GLU A 400 -6.98 -26.43 16.45
CA GLU A 400 -6.80 -25.59 15.28
C GLU A 400 -7.18 -26.26 13.95
N VAL A 401 -7.12 -27.59 13.89
CA VAL A 401 -7.38 -28.36 12.66
C VAL A 401 -8.72 -29.10 12.69
N ARG A 402 -9.49 -29.01 13.78
CA ARG A 402 -10.78 -29.71 13.93
C ARG A 402 -11.79 -29.39 12.83
N HIS A 403 -11.74 -28.18 12.28
CA HIS A 403 -12.64 -27.72 11.22
C HIS A 403 -12.63 -28.63 9.98
N TYR A 404 -11.47 -29.17 9.58
CA TYR A 404 -11.38 -30.11 8.45
C TYR A 404 -12.21 -31.38 8.68
N TYR A 405 -12.18 -31.92 9.90
CA TYR A 405 -12.91 -33.14 10.25
C TYR A 405 -14.41 -32.87 10.39
N VAL A 406 -14.78 -31.71 10.92
CA VAL A 406 -16.17 -31.25 11.02
C VAL A 406 -16.82 -31.21 9.63
N TYR A 407 -16.17 -30.60 8.65
CA TYR A 407 -16.69 -30.56 7.27
C TYR A 407 -16.88 -31.96 6.68
N LYS A 408 -15.91 -32.87 6.86
CA LYS A 408 -16.00 -34.25 6.37
C LYS A 408 -17.14 -35.03 7.03
N LEU A 409 -17.26 -34.96 8.36
CA LEU A 409 -18.30 -35.64 9.11
C LEU A 409 -19.69 -35.10 8.77
N ALA A 410 -19.85 -33.78 8.68
CA ALA A 410 -21.10 -33.14 8.29
C ALA A 410 -21.54 -33.56 6.88
N LEU A 411 -20.64 -33.44 5.90
CA LEU A 411 -20.92 -33.82 4.51
C LEU A 411 -21.27 -35.31 4.40
N LYS A 412 -20.48 -36.20 5.01
CA LYS A 412 -20.73 -37.64 5.03
C LYS A 412 -22.09 -37.97 5.66
N TYR A 413 -22.40 -37.38 6.80
CA TYR A 413 -23.68 -37.62 7.47
C TYR A 413 -24.88 -37.13 6.65
N VAL A 414 -24.80 -35.93 6.08
CA VAL A 414 -25.88 -35.35 5.28
C VAL A 414 -26.19 -36.20 4.06
N ILE A 415 -25.14 -36.64 3.34
CA ILE A 415 -25.29 -37.35 2.07
C ILE A 415 -25.59 -38.85 2.31
N ASP A 416 -24.85 -39.53 3.18
CA ASP A 416 -24.95 -40.99 3.38
C ASP A 416 -25.78 -41.40 4.61
N GLY A 417 -25.98 -40.50 5.57
CA GLY A 417 -26.54 -40.83 6.88
C GLY A 417 -25.52 -41.51 7.81
N GLY A 418 -26.02 -42.28 8.77
CA GLY A 418 -25.19 -43.05 9.71
C GLY A 418 -25.09 -42.42 11.10
N SER A 419 -25.57 -43.12 12.13
CA SER A 419 -25.60 -42.62 13.50
C SER A 419 -24.21 -42.45 14.12
N SER A 420 -23.21 -43.21 13.66
CA SER A 420 -21.80 -43.08 14.09
C SER A 420 -21.22 -41.72 13.71
N TYR A 421 -21.42 -41.27 12.47
CA TYR A 421 -20.92 -39.96 12.01
C TYR A 421 -21.65 -38.81 12.70
N LEU A 422 -22.97 -38.92 12.90
CA LEU A 422 -23.73 -37.93 13.67
C LEU A 422 -23.24 -37.83 15.11
N THR A 423 -23.08 -38.97 15.79
CA THR A 423 -22.60 -39.01 17.18
C THR A 423 -21.23 -38.35 17.26
N ARG A 424 -20.34 -38.65 16.31
CA ARG A 424 -19.01 -38.05 16.26
C ARG A 424 -19.06 -36.55 15.99
N LEU A 425 -19.89 -36.11 15.06
CA LEU A 425 -20.04 -34.70 14.75
C LEU A 425 -20.56 -33.90 15.95
N ILE A 426 -21.55 -34.44 16.69
CA ILE A 426 -22.05 -33.83 17.92
C ILE A 426 -20.93 -33.69 18.95
N GLU A 427 -20.07 -34.70 19.10
CA GLU A 427 -18.91 -34.63 19.99
C GLU A 427 -17.95 -33.49 19.60
N PHE A 428 -17.62 -33.36 18.31
CA PHE A 428 -16.79 -32.25 17.81
C PHE A 428 -17.44 -30.88 18.05
N LEU A 429 -18.74 -30.76 17.81
CA LEU A 429 -19.49 -29.53 18.07
C LEU A 429 -19.46 -29.18 19.57
N LYS A 430 -19.62 -30.13 20.48
CA LYS A 430 -19.53 -29.84 21.92
C LYS A 430 -18.11 -29.57 22.41
N ALA A 431 -17.11 -30.16 21.76
CA ALA A 431 -15.70 -29.95 22.10
C ALA A 431 -15.21 -28.52 21.81
N MET A 432 -16.00 -27.67 21.14
CA MET A 432 -15.65 -26.25 21.00
C MET A 432 -15.59 -25.53 22.36
N GLY A 433 -16.43 -25.93 23.33
CA GLY A 433 -16.43 -25.35 24.68
C GLY A 433 -15.21 -25.68 25.52
N SER A 434 -14.28 -26.50 25.02
CA SER A 434 -12.99 -26.77 25.68
C SER A 434 -11.82 -26.00 25.05
N VAL A 435 -12.09 -25.12 24.10
CA VAL A 435 -11.06 -24.34 23.40
C VAL A 435 -11.04 -22.94 24.00
N ASP A 436 -10.08 -22.69 24.89
CA ASP A 436 -9.99 -21.41 25.60
C ASP A 436 -9.47 -20.28 24.71
N HIS A 437 -8.54 -20.59 23.79
CA HIS A 437 -7.89 -19.64 22.88
C HIS A 437 -7.47 -20.34 21.57
N TYR A 438 -7.17 -19.53 20.57
CA TYR A 438 -6.52 -19.97 19.33
C TYR A 438 -5.20 -19.21 19.16
N SER A 439 -4.23 -19.81 18.46
CA SER A 439 -2.99 -19.09 18.18
C SER A 439 -3.19 -17.83 17.33
N GLN A 440 -4.26 -17.78 16.52
CA GLN A 440 -4.59 -16.71 15.58
C GLN A 440 -6.12 -16.61 15.35
N ASP A 441 -6.59 -15.44 14.95
CA ASP A 441 -7.97 -15.18 14.55
C ASP A 441 -8.44 -16.08 13.40
N LEU A 442 -7.60 -16.28 12.37
CA LEU A 442 -7.89 -17.20 11.27
C LEU A 442 -8.29 -18.62 11.72
N ARG A 443 -7.62 -19.16 12.74
CA ARG A 443 -7.92 -20.51 13.27
C ARG A 443 -9.30 -20.56 13.93
N ARG A 444 -9.65 -19.50 14.66
CA ARG A 444 -10.99 -19.31 15.24
C ARG A 444 -12.03 -19.22 14.11
N SER A 445 -11.75 -18.43 13.08
CA SER A 445 -12.66 -18.21 11.95
C SER A 445 -12.95 -19.48 11.16
N TYR A 446 -11.94 -20.29 10.83
CA TYR A 446 -12.15 -21.60 10.20
C TYR A 446 -13.03 -22.52 11.06
N ALA A 447 -12.80 -22.53 12.37
CA ALA A 447 -13.57 -23.34 13.30
C ALA A 447 -15.03 -22.87 13.42
N VAL A 448 -15.25 -21.56 13.66
CA VAL A 448 -16.58 -20.94 13.74
C VAL A 448 -17.38 -21.22 12.47
N GLN A 449 -16.80 -21.01 11.29
CA GLN A 449 -17.48 -21.27 10.02
C GLN A 449 -17.87 -22.75 9.89
N ALA A 450 -16.94 -23.67 10.15
CA ALA A 450 -17.22 -25.10 10.04
C ALA A 450 -18.28 -25.57 11.04
N TYR A 451 -18.23 -25.10 12.29
CA TYR A 451 -19.21 -25.42 13.31
C TYR A 451 -20.59 -24.84 12.99
N ALA A 452 -20.67 -23.59 12.50
CA ALA A 452 -21.93 -22.97 12.10
C ALA A 452 -22.63 -23.74 10.97
N LEU A 453 -21.87 -24.09 9.93
CA LEU A 453 -22.40 -24.85 8.80
C LEU A 453 -22.80 -26.27 9.22
N ALA A 454 -21.97 -26.96 10.02
CA ALA A 454 -22.33 -28.28 10.53
C ALA A 454 -23.57 -28.24 11.42
N PHE A 455 -23.70 -27.24 12.29
CA PHE A 455 -24.88 -27.03 13.14
C PHE A 455 -26.15 -26.85 12.31
N ASP A 456 -26.13 -25.99 11.28
CA ASP A 456 -27.26 -25.83 10.33
C ASP A 456 -27.63 -27.16 9.67
N MET A 457 -26.62 -27.92 9.24
CA MET A 457 -26.81 -29.20 8.54
C MET A 457 -27.46 -30.29 9.39
N VAL A 458 -27.11 -30.39 10.68
CA VAL A 458 -27.60 -31.47 11.56
C VAL A 458 -28.64 -31.03 12.59
N TYR A 459 -29.05 -29.76 12.58
CA TYR A 459 -29.97 -29.18 13.56
C TYR A 459 -31.20 -30.06 13.83
N ASN A 460 -31.85 -30.57 12.78
CA ASN A 460 -33.04 -31.41 12.90
C ASN A 460 -32.78 -32.76 13.59
N ASN A 461 -31.53 -33.22 13.60
CA ASN A 461 -31.10 -34.47 14.18
C ASN A 461 -30.60 -34.32 15.62
N LEU A 462 -30.39 -33.09 16.08
CA LEU A 462 -30.01 -32.76 17.46
C LEU A 462 -31.23 -32.84 18.40
N THR A 463 -30.98 -33.27 19.65
CA THR A 463 -31.97 -33.12 20.71
C THR A 463 -32.17 -31.64 21.05
N VAL A 464 -33.29 -31.27 21.67
CA VAL A 464 -33.52 -29.88 22.11
C VAL A 464 -32.41 -29.39 23.04
N SER A 465 -31.90 -30.26 23.92
CA SER A 465 -30.78 -29.95 24.80
C SER A 465 -29.51 -29.68 24.01
N ASP A 466 -29.16 -30.55 23.06
CA ASP A 466 -27.97 -30.38 22.23
C ASP A 466 -28.05 -29.12 21.37
N ARG A 467 -29.24 -28.78 20.86
CA ARG A 467 -29.44 -27.53 20.09
C ARG A 467 -29.10 -26.30 20.91
N ILE A 468 -29.62 -26.22 22.14
CA ILE A 468 -29.37 -25.08 23.04
C ILE A 468 -27.90 -25.03 23.46
N GLU A 469 -27.32 -26.17 23.82
CA GLU A 469 -25.92 -26.25 24.23
C GLU A 469 -24.99 -25.82 23.09
N ILE A 470 -25.13 -26.42 21.91
CA ILE A 470 -24.27 -26.13 20.76
C ILE A 470 -24.51 -24.71 20.24
N SER A 471 -25.74 -24.18 20.27
CA SER A 471 -25.98 -22.79 19.87
C SER A 471 -25.31 -21.78 20.80
N ASN A 472 -25.35 -22.02 22.12
CA ASN A 472 -24.68 -21.15 23.09
C ASN A 472 -23.17 -21.20 22.91
N LEU A 473 -22.61 -22.41 22.79
CA LEU A 473 -21.18 -22.60 22.54
C LEU A 473 -20.76 -21.90 21.24
N LEU A 474 -21.52 -22.05 20.15
CA LEU A 474 -21.21 -21.40 18.88
C LEU A 474 -21.27 -19.87 18.98
N TYR A 475 -22.24 -19.32 19.72
CA TYR A 475 -22.32 -17.88 19.96
C TYR A 475 -21.08 -17.38 20.72
N GLU A 476 -20.75 -18.01 21.86
CA GLU A 476 -19.56 -17.67 22.67
C GLU A 476 -18.27 -17.78 21.84
N HIS A 477 -18.21 -18.76 20.93
CA HIS A 477 -17.05 -18.97 20.08
C HIS A 477 -16.90 -17.91 18.98
N ALA A 478 -18.02 -17.38 18.48
CA ALA A 478 -18.10 -16.37 17.42
C ALA A 478 -18.03 -14.93 17.95
N GLU A 479 -18.40 -14.70 19.20
CA GLU A 479 -18.43 -13.37 19.83
C GLU A 479 -17.09 -12.61 19.69
N PRO A 480 -15.90 -13.23 19.89
CA PRO A 480 -14.63 -12.54 19.68
C PRO A 480 -14.46 -11.99 18.26
N LEU A 481 -15.01 -12.64 17.23
CA LEU A 481 -14.94 -12.15 15.84
C LEU A 481 -15.80 -10.90 15.62
N MET A 482 -16.82 -10.66 16.44
CA MET A 482 -17.61 -9.41 16.40
C MET A 482 -16.86 -8.22 17.00
N GLU A 483 -15.96 -8.48 17.94
CA GLU A 483 -15.26 -7.44 18.72
C GLU A 483 -13.95 -6.99 18.07
N MET A 484 -13.48 -7.67 17.01
CA MET A 484 -12.22 -7.44 16.30
C MET A 484 -12.20 -6.18 15.39
N ASP A 485 -13.14 -5.25 15.58
CA ASP A 485 -13.55 -4.14 14.71
C ASP A 485 -12.53 -2.99 14.53
N LEU A 486 -11.23 -3.27 14.60
CA LEU A 486 -10.20 -2.22 14.63
C LEU A 486 -9.30 -2.17 13.41
N TYR A 487 -9.33 -3.17 12.51
CA TYR A 487 -8.49 -3.18 11.29
C TYR A 487 -9.27 -3.52 10.02
N PRO A 488 -9.93 -2.55 9.37
CA PRO A 488 -10.51 -2.79 8.06
C PRO A 488 -9.44 -3.17 7.02
N GLU A 489 -8.17 -2.84 7.25
CA GLU A 489 -7.03 -2.95 6.31
C GLU A 489 -6.32 -4.31 6.28
N ASN A 490 -7.04 -5.42 6.50
CA ASN A 490 -6.43 -6.75 6.47
C ASN A 490 -7.40 -7.83 5.97
N ASN A 491 -6.95 -8.68 5.06
CA ASN A 491 -7.71 -9.78 4.48
C ASN A 491 -8.23 -10.81 5.50
N HIS A 492 -7.58 -10.98 6.66
CA HIS A 492 -8.07 -11.83 7.75
C HIS A 492 -9.47 -11.38 8.18
N ARG A 493 -9.77 -10.08 8.13
CA ARG A 493 -11.11 -9.58 8.48
C ARG A 493 -12.19 -10.06 7.54
N ILE A 494 -11.84 -10.35 6.29
CA ILE A 494 -12.78 -10.93 5.33
C ILE A 494 -13.03 -12.40 5.66
N VAL A 495 -11.99 -13.13 6.08
CA VAL A 495 -12.11 -14.51 6.57
C VAL A 495 -12.98 -14.54 7.84
N ASP A 496 -12.70 -13.67 8.80
CA ASP A 496 -13.44 -13.52 10.05
C ASP A 496 -14.90 -13.15 9.79
N ALA A 497 -15.15 -12.18 8.90
CA ALA A 497 -16.49 -11.78 8.48
C ALA A 497 -17.25 -12.94 7.82
N GLY A 498 -16.57 -13.73 6.98
CA GLY A 498 -17.15 -14.93 6.39
C GLY A 498 -17.58 -15.96 7.43
N ALA A 499 -16.78 -16.16 8.49
CA ALA A 499 -17.11 -17.05 9.59
C ALA A 499 -18.25 -16.49 10.47
N LEU A 500 -18.16 -15.22 10.82
CA LEU A 500 -19.15 -14.50 11.63
C LEU A 500 -20.51 -14.45 10.94
N GLY A 501 -20.53 -14.16 9.63
CA GLY A 501 -21.76 -14.15 8.82
C GLY A 501 -22.41 -15.52 8.75
N ALA A 502 -21.61 -16.60 8.58
CA ALA A 502 -22.12 -17.97 8.63
C ALA A 502 -22.72 -18.33 10.00
N ALA A 503 -22.05 -17.96 11.09
CA ALA A 503 -22.58 -18.12 12.45
C ALA A 503 -23.87 -17.32 12.66
N GLY A 504 -23.92 -16.07 12.19
CA GLY A 504 -25.11 -15.22 12.24
C GLY A 504 -26.31 -15.82 11.50
N LEU A 505 -26.09 -16.40 10.32
CA LEU A 505 -27.15 -17.12 9.59
C LEU A 505 -27.61 -18.39 10.34
N ALA A 506 -26.70 -19.14 10.93
CA ALA A 506 -27.00 -20.38 11.66
C ALA A 506 -27.71 -20.14 13.00
N LEU A 507 -27.32 -19.08 13.72
CA LEU A 507 -27.89 -18.69 15.02
C LEU A 507 -29.13 -17.79 14.88
N LYS A 508 -29.39 -17.29 13.67
CA LYS A 508 -30.41 -16.26 13.39
C LYS A 508 -30.13 -14.94 14.12
N GLU A 509 -28.87 -14.53 14.14
CA GLU A 509 -28.38 -13.31 14.78
C GLU A 509 -28.07 -12.22 13.75
N LYS A 510 -28.96 -11.22 13.66
CA LYS A 510 -28.88 -10.13 12.67
C LYS A 510 -27.58 -9.34 12.78
N THR A 511 -27.15 -9.02 14.00
CA THR A 511 -25.97 -8.17 14.25
C THR A 511 -24.70 -8.81 13.67
N MET A 512 -24.55 -10.13 13.77
CA MET A 512 -23.41 -10.86 13.19
C MET A 512 -23.40 -10.76 11.66
N VAL A 513 -24.56 -10.91 11.02
CA VAL A 513 -24.70 -10.83 9.56
C VAL A 513 -24.45 -9.40 9.05
N ASP A 514 -25.01 -8.39 9.71
CA ASP A 514 -24.78 -6.98 9.34
C ASP A 514 -23.29 -6.63 9.47
N LYS A 515 -22.66 -7.04 10.58
CA LYS A 515 -21.24 -6.75 10.82
C LYS A 515 -20.34 -7.42 9.77
N ALA A 516 -20.62 -8.68 9.44
CA ALA A 516 -19.92 -9.38 8.37
C ALA A 516 -20.04 -8.65 7.02
N LEU A 517 -21.24 -8.21 6.66
CA LEU A 517 -21.47 -7.45 5.41
C LEU A 517 -20.76 -6.10 5.40
N GLU A 518 -20.86 -5.35 6.50
CA GLU A 518 -20.17 -4.07 6.66
C GLU A 518 -18.66 -4.25 6.47
N THR A 519 -18.05 -5.24 7.13
CA THR A 519 -16.62 -5.52 7.02
C THR A 519 -16.21 -5.89 5.60
N ILE A 520 -16.93 -6.81 4.95
CA ILE A 520 -16.65 -7.22 3.57
C ILE A 520 -16.74 -6.02 2.61
N LEU A 521 -17.86 -5.30 2.63
CA LEU A 521 -18.06 -4.17 1.73
C LEU A 521 -17.05 -3.05 2.02
N THR A 522 -16.73 -2.77 3.28
CA THR A 522 -15.73 -1.75 3.63
C THR A 522 -14.37 -2.10 3.04
N TYR A 523 -13.87 -3.32 3.24
CA TYR A 523 -12.58 -3.74 2.69
C TYR A 523 -12.50 -3.57 1.17
N TYR A 524 -13.48 -4.12 0.43
CA TYR A 524 -13.43 -4.07 -1.04
C TYR A 524 -13.65 -2.67 -1.62
N TYR A 525 -14.47 -1.82 -1.00
CA TYR A 525 -14.73 -0.47 -1.52
C TYR A 525 -13.71 0.58 -1.07
N THR A 526 -13.03 0.37 0.07
CA THR A 526 -12.09 1.37 0.61
C THR A 526 -10.62 1.07 0.31
N LEU A 527 -10.26 -0.20 0.10
CA LEU A 527 -8.86 -0.61 -0.04
C LEU A 527 -8.54 -1.08 -1.44
N ASN A 528 -9.38 -1.95 -2.03
CA ASN A 528 -9.10 -2.49 -3.34
C ASN A 528 -9.26 -1.41 -4.44
N PRO A 529 -8.40 -1.45 -5.48
CA PRO A 529 -8.58 -0.69 -6.71
C PRO A 529 -9.98 -0.79 -7.32
N ALA A 530 -10.43 0.29 -7.96
CA ALA A 530 -11.79 0.39 -8.53
C ALA A 530 -12.07 -0.67 -9.60
N ASP A 531 -11.03 -1.09 -10.32
CA ASP A 531 -11.10 -2.09 -11.36
C ASP A 531 -10.95 -3.51 -10.82
N GLY A 532 -10.99 -3.71 -9.50
CA GLY A 532 -11.10 -5.04 -8.90
C GLY A 532 -9.78 -5.70 -8.52
N GLY A 533 -8.65 -5.03 -8.74
CA GLY A 533 -7.36 -5.45 -8.21
C GLY A 533 -7.35 -5.61 -6.69
N SER A 534 -6.20 -6.00 -6.14
CA SER A 534 -6.08 -6.27 -4.72
C SER A 534 -5.10 -5.36 -4.03
N TYR A 535 -5.53 -4.81 -2.88
CA TYR A 535 -4.67 -4.12 -1.93
C TYR A 535 -3.53 -4.98 -1.34
N GLU A 536 -3.69 -6.32 -1.37
CA GLU A 536 -2.77 -7.29 -0.76
C GLU A 536 -2.23 -8.32 -1.76
N GLY A 537 -2.61 -8.21 -3.03
CA GLY A 537 -2.24 -9.13 -4.09
C GLY A 537 -3.14 -10.33 -4.32
N TYR A 538 -2.88 -11.00 -5.45
CA TYR A 538 -3.75 -12.04 -6.02
C TYR A 538 -4.09 -13.14 -5.02
N SER A 539 -3.06 -13.72 -4.40
CA SER A 539 -3.22 -14.90 -3.55
C SER A 539 -3.95 -14.56 -2.26
N TYR A 540 -3.72 -13.39 -1.68
CA TYR A 540 -4.42 -12.95 -0.48
C TYR A 540 -5.86 -12.53 -0.74
N ASN A 541 -6.14 -11.91 -1.88
CA ASN A 541 -7.52 -11.65 -2.29
C ASN A 541 -8.29 -12.96 -2.52
N ALA A 542 -7.68 -13.91 -3.23
CA ALA A 542 -8.25 -15.23 -3.45
C ALA A 542 -8.47 -15.97 -2.13
N PHE A 543 -7.50 -15.89 -1.20
CA PHE A 543 -7.59 -16.45 0.13
C PHE A 543 -8.79 -15.88 0.91
N ALA A 544 -8.93 -14.55 0.98
CA ALA A 544 -10.07 -13.89 1.62
C ALA A 544 -11.41 -14.27 0.98
N MET A 545 -11.49 -14.20 -0.36
CA MET A 545 -12.69 -14.56 -1.10
C MET A 545 -13.12 -16.00 -0.85
N ASP A 546 -12.19 -16.94 -1.01
CA ASP A 546 -12.43 -18.36 -0.83
C ASP A 546 -13.10 -18.63 0.52
N GLU A 547 -12.62 -17.99 1.59
CA GLU A 547 -13.18 -18.17 2.93
C GLU A 547 -14.58 -17.54 3.13
N PHE A 548 -14.88 -16.35 2.62
CA PHE A 548 -16.22 -15.75 2.82
C PHE A 548 -17.30 -16.28 1.86
N LEU A 549 -16.92 -16.97 0.78
CA LEU A 549 -17.88 -17.43 -0.23
C LEU A 549 -18.97 -18.37 0.32
N ASN A 550 -18.68 -19.19 1.33
CA ASN A 550 -19.70 -20.00 2.01
C ASN A 550 -20.83 -19.13 2.58
N PHE A 551 -20.47 -18.00 3.21
CA PHE A 551 -21.42 -17.02 3.72
C PHE A 551 -22.14 -16.28 2.58
N ALA A 552 -21.42 -15.85 1.54
CA ALA A 552 -22.02 -15.16 0.39
C ALA A 552 -23.09 -16.01 -0.32
N VAL A 553 -22.80 -17.30 -0.55
CA VAL A 553 -23.77 -18.24 -1.13
C VAL A 553 -24.98 -18.41 -0.21
N GLY A 554 -24.74 -18.61 1.09
CA GLY A 554 -25.82 -18.73 2.07
C GLY A 554 -26.71 -17.50 2.16
N LEU A 555 -26.11 -16.32 2.14
CA LEU A 555 -26.79 -15.03 2.18
C LEU A 555 -27.66 -14.81 0.93
N LYS A 556 -27.12 -15.06 -0.27
CA LYS A 556 -27.88 -15.02 -1.52
C LYS A 556 -29.07 -15.98 -1.47
N ARG A 557 -28.84 -17.20 -0.98
CA ARG A 557 -29.86 -18.26 -0.95
C ARG A 557 -31.05 -17.90 -0.06
N VAL A 558 -30.82 -17.28 1.10
CA VAL A 558 -31.89 -16.84 1.99
C VAL A 558 -32.58 -15.55 1.53
N GLY A 559 -32.19 -15.00 0.36
CA GLY A 559 -32.73 -13.76 -0.19
C GLY A 559 -32.16 -12.50 0.48
N GLY A 560 -31.00 -12.60 1.13
CA GLY A 560 -30.26 -11.46 1.65
C GLY A 560 -29.53 -10.69 0.54
N TYR A 561 -28.61 -9.80 0.93
CA TYR A 561 -27.80 -9.05 -0.03
C TYR A 561 -26.97 -9.98 -0.91
N ASN A 562 -27.05 -9.80 -2.23
CA ASN A 562 -26.36 -10.68 -3.17
C ASN A 562 -24.98 -10.11 -3.55
N LEU A 563 -23.94 -10.55 -2.83
CA LEU A 563 -22.55 -10.15 -3.09
C LEU A 563 -22.08 -10.52 -4.52
N PHE A 564 -22.70 -11.50 -5.18
CA PHE A 564 -22.40 -11.85 -6.57
C PHE A 564 -23.00 -10.88 -7.60
N ASN A 565 -23.78 -9.91 -7.16
CA ASN A 565 -24.27 -8.79 -7.97
C ASN A 565 -23.66 -7.45 -7.54
N ASP A 566 -22.82 -7.42 -6.50
CA ASP A 566 -22.14 -6.21 -6.08
C ASP A 566 -21.08 -5.82 -7.13
N SER A 567 -21.04 -4.55 -7.53
CA SER A 567 -20.18 -4.08 -8.62
C SER A 567 -18.70 -4.23 -8.32
N GLN A 568 -18.28 -3.99 -7.08
CA GLN A 568 -16.86 -4.06 -6.70
C GLN A 568 -16.41 -5.52 -6.58
N ILE A 569 -17.23 -6.39 -5.99
CA ILE A 569 -16.95 -7.84 -5.93
C ILE A 569 -16.91 -8.45 -7.34
N LEU A 570 -17.83 -8.05 -8.22
CA LEU A 570 -17.85 -8.46 -9.62
C LEU A 570 -16.60 -7.97 -10.37
N ALA A 571 -16.16 -6.74 -10.15
CA ALA A 571 -14.92 -6.22 -10.72
C ALA A 571 -13.73 -7.06 -10.27
N THR A 572 -13.69 -7.50 -9.01
CA THR A 572 -12.65 -8.40 -8.52
C THR A 572 -12.67 -9.77 -9.20
N PHE A 573 -13.85 -10.38 -9.43
CA PHE A 573 -13.91 -11.63 -10.21
C PHE A 573 -13.48 -11.42 -11.67
N ASP A 574 -13.86 -10.30 -12.28
CA ASP A 574 -13.45 -9.94 -13.64
C ASP A 574 -11.92 -9.82 -13.72
N PHE A 575 -11.31 -9.05 -12.80
CA PHE A 575 -9.86 -8.94 -12.65
C PHE A 575 -9.22 -10.33 -12.52
N MET A 576 -9.60 -11.13 -11.52
CA MET A 576 -9.05 -12.48 -11.33
C MET A 576 -9.16 -13.38 -12.56
N SER A 577 -10.23 -13.26 -13.36
CA SER A 577 -10.46 -14.14 -14.50
C SER A 577 -9.72 -13.71 -15.76
N GLU A 578 -9.62 -12.41 -15.99
CA GLU A 578 -9.09 -11.86 -17.24
C GLU A 578 -7.56 -11.80 -17.23
N THR A 579 -6.94 -11.67 -16.07
CA THR A 579 -5.51 -11.41 -15.93
C THR A 579 -4.65 -12.66 -15.88
N LEU A 580 -5.23 -13.86 -15.75
CA LEU A 580 -4.45 -15.10 -15.72
C LEU A 580 -3.82 -15.42 -17.06
N GLY A 581 -2.61 -15.96 -16.97
CA GLY A 581 -1.79 -16.37 -18.10
C GLY A 581 -2.30 -17.63 -18.81
N PRO A 582 -1.54 -18.11 -19.83
CA PRO A 582 -1.96 -19.17 -20.75
C PRO A 582 -2.29 -20.53 -20.12
N LEU A 583 -1.94 -20.80 -18.85
CA LEU A 583 -2.29 -22.05 -18.14
C LEU A 583 -3.25 -21.81 -16.95
N GLY A 584 -3.95 -20.68 -16.95
CA GLY A 584 -4.80 -20.25 -15.85
C GLY A 584 -3.99 -19.93 -14.60
N MET A 585 -2.80 -19.34 -14.76
CA MET A 585 -1.86 -19.01 -13.68
C MET A 585 -1.87 -17.51 -13.39
N PRO A 586 -1.79 -17.09 -12.12
CA PRO A 586 -1.52 -15.69 -11.80
C PRO A 586 -0.07 -15.35 -12.16
N SER A 587 0.21 -14.06 -12.30
CA SER A 587 1.58 -13.56 -12.24
C SER A 587 2.04 -13.49 -10.80
N LEU A 588 3.35 -13.59 -10.58
CA LEU A 588 3.98 -13.69 -9.26
C LEU A 588 4.48 -12.31 -8.78
N TYR A 589 3.62 -11.30 -8.91
CA TYR A 589 3.80 -10.01 -8.24
C TYR A 589 3.31 -10.11 -6.80
N GLU A 590 3.92 -9.32 -5.91
CA GLU A 590 3.56 -9.28 -4.49
C GLU A 590 3.63 -10.66 -3.81
N ASP A 591 2.95 -10.82 -2.67
CA ASP A 591 2.78 -12.11 -1.99
C ASP A 591 1.82 -13.03 -2.76
N CYS A 592 2.28 -13.51 -3.92
CA CYS A 592 1.52 -14.38 -4.80
C CYS A 592 2.19 -15.74 -5.01
N THR A 593 1.35 -16.77 -5.03
CA THR A 593 1.69 -18.16 -5.36
C THR A 593 0.82 -18.66 -6.50
N PHE A 594 1.13 -19.82 -7.03
CA PHE A 594 0.31 -20.58 -7.98
C PHE A 594 -0.82 -21.38 -7.32
N SER A 595 -1.24 -20.96 -6.13
CA SER A 595 -2.36 -21.53 -5.40
C SER A 595 -3.60 -21.64 -6.27
N SER A 596 -4.22 -22.82 -6.23
CA SER A 596 -5.46 -23.11 -6.98
C SER A 596 -6.71 -22.42 -6.44
N ARG A 597 -6.60 -21.70 -5.31
CA ARG A 597 -7.73 -21.01 -4.65
C ARG A 597 -8.40 -20.00 -5.57
N LEU A 598 -7.62 -19.27 -6.36
CA LEU A 598 -8.14 -18.27 -7.29
C LEU A 598 -9.15 -18.88 -8.28
N GLN A 599 -8.83 -20.05 -8.84
CA GLN A 599 -9.71 -20.74 -9.78
C GLN A 599 -10.91 -21.36 -9.06
N GLU A 600 -10.78 -21.79 -7.80
CA GLU A 600 -11.92 -22.23 -6.98
C GLU A 600 -12.91 -21.10 -6.71
N VAL A 601 -12.41 -19.90 -6.40
CA VAL A 601 -13.21 -18.69 -6.25
C VAL A 601 -13.99 -18.42 -7.54
N LEU A 602 -13.32 -18.45 -8.69
CA LEU A 602 -13.95 -18.24 -10.01
C LEU A 602 -14.99 -19.32 -10.34
N LEU A 603 -14.73 -20.59 -10.02
CA LEU A 603 -15.71 -21.67 -10.21
C LEU A 603 -16.98 -21.44 -9.39
N ILE A 604 -16.84 -21.07 -8.12
CA ILE A 604 -17.99 -20.79 -7.25
C ILE A 604 -18.72 -19.53 -7.72
N ALA A 605 -17.99 -18.49 -8.12
CA ALA A 605 -18.56 -17.29 -8.72
C ALA A 605 -19.35 -17.63 -9.98
N ALA A 606 -18.82 -18.48 -10.87
CA ALA A 606 -19.49 -18.91 -12.10
C ALA A 606 -20.90 -19.47 -11.82
N ALA A 607 -21.02 -20.41 -10.88
CA ALA A 607 -22.31 -20.96 -10.47
C ALA A 607 -23.28 -19.89 -9.95
N ASN A 608 -22.78 -18.89 -9.24
CA ASN A 608 -23.60 -17.90 -8.56
C ASN A 608 -23.93 -16.66 -9.41
N VAL A 609 -23.18 -16.40 -10.48
CA VAL A 609 -23.49 -15.34 -11.45
C VAL A 609 -24.23 -15.84 -12.68
N ASN A 610 -24.29 -17.15 -12.93
CA ASN A 610 -24.84 -17.74 -14.15
C ASN A 610 -26.24 -17.24 -14.55
N ASP A 611 -27.13 -17.08 -13.58
CA ASP A 611 -28.51 -16.65 -13.86
C ASP A 611 -28.60 -15.16 -14.25
N THR A 612 -27.68 -14.33 -13.73
CA THR A 612 -27.67 -12.87 -13.96
C THR A 612 -26.73 -12.48 -15.11
N TYR A 613 -25.57 -13.13 -15.20
CA TYR A 613 -24.44 -12.83 -16.08
C TYR A 613 -23.90 -14.12 -16.72
N PRO A 614 -24.67 -14.79 -17.60
CA PRO A 614 -24.29 -16.09 -18.14
C PRO A 614 -22.94 -16.06 -18.89
N GLN A 615 -22.63 -15.00 -19.63
CA GLN A 615 -21.33 -14.90 -20.30
C GLN A 615 -20.16 -14.86 -19.31
N ARG A 616 -20.29 -14.13 -18.19
CA ARG A 616 -19.25 -14.10 -17.14
C ARG A 616 -19.10 -15.47 -16.51
N ALA A 617 -20.21 -16.16 -16.24
CA ALA A 617 -20.17 -17.52 -15.71
C ALA A 617 -19.43 -18.49 -16.65
N GLN A 618 -19.70 -18.44 -17.95
CA GLN A 618 -19.01 -19.25 -18.95
C GLN A 618 -17.50 -18.94 -19.02
N ASN A 619 -17.15 -17.66 -18.91
CA ASN A 619 -15.76 -17.20 -18.88
C ASN A 619 -15.01 -17.66 -17.61
N TYR A 620 -15.61 -17.51 -16.43
CA TYR A 620 -15.02 -17.95 -15.16
C TYR A 620 -14.87 -19.48 -15.13
N GLN A 621 -15.88 -20.20 -15.63
CA GLN A 621 -15.84 -21.66 -15.80
C GLN A 621 -14.68 -22.06 -16.74
N TYR A 622 -14.51 -21.37 -17.87
CA TYR A 622 -13.42 -21.63 -18.81
C TYR A 622 -12.04 -21.53 -18.17
N ILE A 623 -11.79 -20.51 -17.35
CA ILE A 623 -10.54 -20.36 -16.62
C ILE A 623 -10.25 -21.53 -15.68
N TRP A 624 -11.26 -21.97 -14.92
CA TRP A 624 -11.10 -23.10 -14.04
C TRP A 624 -10.86 -24.40 -14.82
N GLU A 625 -11.61 -24.66 -15.88
CA GLU A 625 -11.43 -25.87 -16.72
C GLU A 625 -10.05 -25.91 -17.36
N LYS A 626 -9.57 -24.77 -17.86
CA LYS A 626 -8.22 -24.62 -18.40
C LYS A 626 -7.17 -25.08 -17.40
N ARG A 627 -7.30 -24.66 -16.15
CA ARG A 627 -6.40 -25.04 -15.05
C ARG A 627 -6.51 -26.53 -14.68
N GLN A 628 -7.72 -27.09 -14.61
CA GLN A 628 -7.91 -28.52 -14.33
C GLN A 628 -7.33 -29.42 -15.41
N ASN A 629 -7.42 -28.98 -16.66
CA ASN A 629 -6.88 -29.68 -17.81
C ASN A 629 -5.35 -29.70 -17.85
N ASN A 630 -4.65 -28.92 -17.01
CA ASN A 630 -3.19 -29.00 -16.91
C ASN A 630 -2.68 -30.38 -16.47
N SER A 631 -3.53 -31.17 -15.79
CA SER A 631 -3.22 -32.55 -15.42
C SER A 631 -2.88 -33.43 -16.62
N GLN A 632 -3.35 -33.11 -17.83
CA GLN A 632 -3.01 -33.85 -19.05
C GLN A 632 -1.53 -33.73 -19.42
N TYR A 633 -0.86 -32.66 -18.98
CA TYR A 633 0.56 -32.41 -19.25
C TYR A 633 1.48 -33.17 -18.28
N GLN A 634 0.93 -33.82 -17.24
CA GLN A 634 1.68 -34.59 -16.25
C GLN A 634 2.44 -35.77 -16.86
N ALA A 635 2.05 -36.29 -18.03
CA ALA A 635 2.82 -37.36 -18.70
C ALA A 635 4.27 -36.94 -19.03
N ILE A 636 4.54 -35.64 -19.08
CA ILE A 636 5.85 -35.06 -19.36
C ILE A 636 6.63 -34.81 -18.04
N SER A 637 5.96 -34.67 -16.88
CA SER A 637 6.60 -34.22 -15.63
C SER A 637 5.84 -34.50 -14.31
N ALA A 638 5.12 -35.62 -14.17
CA ALA A 638 4.14 -35.89 -13.09
C ALA A 638 4.59 -35.66 -11.62
N SER A 639 5.90 -35.57 -11.33
CA SER A 639 6.41 -35.19 -10.00
C SER A 639 6.90 -33.74 -9.90
N TYR A 640 7.31 -33.10 -11.00
CA TYR A 640 8.10 -31.87 -11.00
C TYR A 640 7.27 -30.60 -10.93
N TYR A 641 6.10 -30.55 -11.56
CA TYR A 641 5.31 -29.31 -11.68
C TYR A 641 3.88 -29.44 -11.13
N ASN A 642 3.76 -30.04 -9.95
CA ASN A 642 2.44 -30.24 -9.31
C ASN A 642 1.71 -28.92 -8.99
N TYR A 643 2.45 -27.81 -8.86
CA TYR A 643 1.89 -26.47 -8.75
C TYR A 643 1.14 -26.01 -10.02
N LEU A 644 1.17 -26.75 -11.14
CA LEU A 644 0.35 -26.46 -12.33
C LEU A 644 -1.07 -27.01 -12.23
N ASN A 645 -1.32 -27.91 -11.26
CA ASN A 645 -2.59 -28.61 -11.17
C ASN A 645 -3.68 -27.70 -10.60
N GLY A 646 -4.91 -27.97 -11.03
CA GLY A 646 -6.08 -27.44 -10.36
C GLY A 646 -6.25 -28.00 -8.94
N GLY A 647 -7.02 -27.29 -8.14
CA GLY A 647 -7.29 -27.68 -6.76
C GLY A 647 -8.05 -28.99 -6.69
N GLY A 648 -7.83 -29.75 -5.61
CA GLY A 648 -8.66 -30.91 -5.30
C GLY A 648 -10.08 -30.49 -4.90
N PRO A 649 -11.10 -31.33 -5.14
CA PRO A 649 -12.45 -31.04 -4.71
C PRO A 649 -12.54 -31.02 -3.18
N GLY A 650 -13.10 -29.93 -2.65
CA GLY A 650 -13.37 -29.76 -1.22
C GLY A 650 -14.85 -29.64 -0.90
N PHE A 651 -15.15 -29.55 0.40
CA PHE A 651 -16.49 -29.28 0.93
C PHE A 651 -17.13 -28.07 0.25
N ARG A 652 -16.38 -26.96 0.15
CA ARG A 652 -16.86 -25.70 -0.44
C ARG A 652 -17.27 -25.87 -1.90
N ARG A 653 -16.45 -26.52 -2.74
CA ARG A 653 -16.80 -26.81 -4.14
C ARG A 653 -18.11 -27.58 -4.24
N LEU A 654 -18.27 -28.64 -3.45
CA LEU A 654 -19.47 -29.49 -3.49
C LEU A 654 -20.74 -28.75 -3.09
N MET A 655 -20.65 -27.87 -2.09
CA MET A 655 -21.82 -27.20 -1.54
C MET A 655 -22.13 -25.85 -2.20
N CYS A 656 -21.12 -25.14 -2.72
CA CYS A 656 -21.26 -23.80 -3.29
C CYS A 656 -21.38 -23.79 -4.83
N TYR A 657 -20.86 -24.80 -5.54
CA TYR A 657 -21.07 -24.97 -6.98
C TYR A 657 -22.44 -25.63 -7.26
N ASN A 658 -23.50 -24.88 -6.95
CA ASN A 658 -24.88 -25.36 -6.92
C ASN A 658 -25.60 -25.19 -8.26
N VAL A 659 -24.98 -25.66 -9.35
CA VAL A 659 -25.64 -25.81 -10.66
C VAL A 659 -26.10 -27.24 -10.86
N ASN A 660 -27.24 -27.45 -11.55
CA ASN A 660 -27.73 -28.81 -11.84
C ASN A 660 -26.90 -29.51 -12.91
N GLU A 661 -26.40 -28.74 -13.87
CA GLU A 661 -25.53 -29.17 -14.95
C GLU A 661 -24.30 -28.26 -14.98
N THR A 662 -23.14 -28.81 -15.35
CA THR A 662 -21.91 -28.03 -15.49
C THR A 662 -22.15 -26.89 -16.49
N ILE A 663 -21.73 -25.68 -16.11
CA ILE A 663 -21.80 -24.53 -17.02
C ILE A 663 -20.91 -24.84 -18.23
N GLN A 664 -21.41 -24.60 -19.43
CA GLN A 664 -20.60 -24.78 -20.63
C GLN A 664 -19.55 -23.65 -20.69
N ALA A 665 -18.28 -23.98 -20.47
CA ALA A 665 -17.19 -23.02 -20.63
C ALA A 665 -17.19 -22.38 -22.02
N SER A 666 -16.87 -21.09 -22.07
CA SER A 666 -16.61 -20.35 -23.31
C SER A 666 -15.29 -19.58 -23.15
N PRO A 667 -14.37 -19.68 -24.12
CA PRO A 667 -13.22 -18.79 -24.18
C PRO A 667 -13.66 -17.33 -24.26
N PHE A 668 -12.81 -16.43 -23.78
CA PHE A 668 -13.01 -15.00 -23.94
C PHE A 668 -12.85 -14.63 -25.42
N GLN A 669 -13.73 -13.75 -25.92
CA GLN A 669 -13.58 -13.21 -27.27
C GLN A 669 -12.43 -12.19 -27.34
N THR A 670 -12.36 -11.34 -26.31
CA THR A 670 -11.29 -10.38 -26.05
C THR A 670 -11.15 -10.26 -24.54
N ARG A 671 -9.97 -9.83 -24.07
CA ARG A 671 -9.72 -9.55 -22.66
C ARG A 671 -9.14 -8.16 -22.51
N LYS A 672 -9.42 -7.55 -21.37
CA LYS A 672 -8.82 -6.28 -20.99
C LYS A 672 -7.32 -6.47 -20.76
N GLU A 673 -6.51 -5.73 -21.52
CA GLU A 673 -5.06 -5.75 -21.39
C GLU A 673 -4.57 -4.88 -20.22
N ILE A 674 -5.33 -3.84 -19.80
CA ILE A 674 -4.84 -2.82 -18.86
C ILE A 674 -5.82 -2.60 -17.72
N TRP A 675 -5.32 -2.65 -16.49
CA TRP A 675 -6.03 -2.45 -15.24
C TRP A 675 -5.41 -1.26 -14.54
N LYS A 676 -5.86 -0.07 -14.96
CA LYS A 676 -5.29 1.23 -14.60
C LYS A 676 -5.19 1.43 -13.09
N GLU A 677 -6.28 1.22 -12.36
CA GLU A 677 -6.32 1.50 -10.92
C GLU A 677 -5.53 0.45 -10.14
N SER A 678 -5.35 -0.74 -10.73
CA SER A 678 -4.50 -1.79 -10.20
C SER A 678 -3.03 -1.62 -10.59
N GLY A 679 -2.67 -0.67 -11.48
CA GLY A 679 -1.31 -0.54 -12.00
C GLY A 679 -0.81 -1.76 -12.79
N MET A 680 -1.71 -2.56 -13.36
CA MET A 680 -1.38 -3.89 -13.90
C MET A 680 -1.71 -4.00 -15.39
N VAL A 681 -0.83 -4.66 -16.15
CA VAL A 681 -1.00 -4.90 -17.59
C VAL A 681 -0.75 -6.36 -17.94
N PHE A 682 -1.53 -6.89 -18.89
CA PHE A 682 -1.54 -8.29 -19.34
C PHE A 682 -1.68 -8.36 -20.86
N LEU A 683 -0.56 -8.13 -21.55
CA LEU A 683 -0.44 -8.16 -23.00
C LEU A 683 -0.46 -9.61 -23.49
N ARG A 684 -1.31 -9.94 -24.46
CA ARG A 684 -1.41 -11.32 -24.97
C ARG A 684 -1.64 -11.37 -26.48
N SER A 685 -1.03 -12.35 -27.14
CA SER A 685 -1.31 -12.62 -28.56
C SER A 685 -2.59 -13.42 -28.74
N GLU A 686 -2.83 -14.37 -27.84
CA GLU A 686 -3.97 -15.28 -27.87
C GLU A 686 -4.23 -15.85 -26.47
N ASP A 687 -5.40 -16.45 -26.28
CA ASP A 687 -5.79 -17.11 -25.03
C ASP A 687 -5.33 -18.58 -24.95
N GLU A 688 -4.74 -19.12 -26.02
CA GLU A 688 -4.31 -20.52 -26.07
C GLU A 688 -3.01 -20.76 -25.26
N PRO A 689 -2.75 -21.99 -24.78
CA PRO A 689 -1.54 -22.33 -24.02
C PRO A 689 -0.21 -22.00 -24.73
N ASN A 690 -0.20 -21.96 -26.07
CA ASN A 690 0.97 -21.62 -26.86
C ASN A 690 1.20 -20.11 -27.06
N GLY A 691 0.24 -19.28 -26.64
CA GLY A 691 0.29 -17.84 -26.86
C GLY A 691 1.47 -17.17 -26.17
N LEU A 692 1.80 -15.98 -26.66
CA LEU A 692 2.67 -15.05 -25.97
C LEU A 692 1.83 -14.26 -24.97
N PHE A 693 2.32 -14.17 -23.74
CA PHE A 693 1.71 -13.39 -22.68
C PHE A 693 2.81 -12.69 -21.88
N LEU A 694 2.66 -11.39 -21.69
CA LEU A 694 3.50 -10.59 -20.82
C LEU A 694 2.60 -9.91 -19.80
N SER A 695 2.95 -10.03 -18.53
CA SER A 695 2.38 -9.19 -17.49
C SER A 695 3.38 -8.10 -17.11
N PHE A 696 2.87 -6.98 -16.63
CA PHE A 696 3.66 -5.82 -16.21
C PHE A 696 2.98 -5.11 -15.04
N ASN A 697 3.78 -4.69 -14.07
CA ASN A 697 3.33 -4.12 -12.81
C ASN A 697 3.95 -2.73 -12.58
N CYS A 698 3.13 -1.71 -12.35
CA CYS A 698 3.51 -0.35 -11.99
C CYS A 698 2.32 0.33 -11.26
N LYS A 699 2.31 0.24 -9.93
CA LYS A 699 1.20 0.60 -9.05
C LYS A 699 1.31 2.03 -8.53
N ASP A 700 0.18 2.72 -8.43
CA ASP A 700 0.05 4.08 -7.89
C ASP A 700 -0.72 4.13 -6.55
N TYR A 701 -0.92 2.98 -5.91
CA TYR A 701 -1.64 2.83 -4.66
C TYR A 701 -0.80 2.08 -3.63
N ALA A 702 -0.96 2.43 -2.36
CA ALA A 702 -0.28 1.76 -1.26
C ALA A 702 -0.81 0.33 -1.09
N GLN A 703 0.07 -0.60 -0.73
CA GLN A 703 -0.28 -2.01 -0.51
C GLN A 703 0.00 -2.41 0.93
N SER A 704 -0.69 -3.43 1.45
CA SER A 704 -0.32 -3.99 2.76
C SER A 704 0.81 -5.02 2.68
N HIS A 705 0.95 -5.69 1.53
CA HIS A 705 1.93 -6.74 1.27
C HIS A 705 2.91 -6.27 0.20
N VAL A 706 3.61 -5.17 0.52
CA VAL A 706 4.44 -4.42 -0.43
C VAL A 706 5.60 -5.26 -0.91
N HIS A 707 5.77 -5.28 -2.22
CA HIS A 707 7.00 -5.69 -2.89
C HIS A 707 7.58 -4.49 -3.61
N TYR A 708 8.90 -4.43 -3.70
CA TYR A 708 9.64 -3.39 -4.40
C TYR A 708 9.83 -3.76 -5.88
N ASP A 709 8.71 -4.12 -6.51
CA ASP A 709 8.62 -4.76 -7.82
C ASP A 709 8.04 -3.84 -8.90
N GLU A 710 8.15 -2.53 -8.71
CA GLU A 710 7.60 -1.56 -9.64
C GLU A 710 8.37 -1.56 -10.97
N ASN A 711 7.63 -1.37 -12.05
CA ASN A 711 8.06 -1.59 -13.43
C ASN A 711 8.58 -3.02 -13.70
N SER A 712 8.31 -4.03 -12.85
CA SER A 712 8.69 -5.41 -13.16
C SER A 712 7.73 -6.05 -14.18
N PHE A 713 8.21 -7.09 -14.86
CA PHE A 713 7.45 -7.82 -15.89
C PHE A 713 7.72 -9.32 -15.82
N GLU A 714 6.83 -10.10 -16.42
CA GLU A 714 6.98 -11.55 -16.57
C GLU A 714 6.56 -12.01 -17.96
N ILE A 715 7.07 -13.15 -18.42
CA ILE A 715 6.80 -13.65 -19.78
C ILE A 715 6.45 -15.13 -19.78
N TRP A 716 5.32 -15.42 -20.42
CA TRP A 716 4.93 -16.75 -20.88
C TRP A 716 5.01 -16.81 -22.40
N ALA A 717 5.56 -17.89 -22.93
CA ALA A 717 5.62 -18.12 -24.36
C ALA A 717 5.59 -19.62 -24.67
N TYR A 718 4.75 -20.03 -25.64
CA TYR A 718 4.73 -21.40 -26.16
C TYR A 718 4.61 -22.47 -25.04
N GLY A 719 3.77 -22.18 -24.05
CA GLY A 719 3.52 -23.03 -22.89
C GLY A 719 4.65 -23.10 -21.87
N ALA A 720 5.66 -22.23 -21.92
CA ALA A 720 6.68 -22.08 -20.88
C ALA A 720 6.52 -20.74 -20.14
N TYR A 721 6.70 -20.77 -18.82
CA TYR A 721 6.98 -19.56 -18.03
C TYR A 721 8.48 -19.32 -18.07
N ILE A 722 8.92 -18.32 -18.83
CA ILE A 722 10.32 -18.14 -19.21
C ILE A 722 11.00 -16.97 -18.50
N VAL A 723 10.24 -15.93 -18.18
CA VAL A 723 10.68 -14.83 -17.30
C VAL A 723 9.70 -14.76 -16.15
N ASN A 724 10.19 -14.83 -14.93
CA ASN A 724 9.36 -14.95 -13.74
C ASN A 724 9.89 -14.06 -12.62
N ASN A 725 9.00 -13.48 -11.84
CA ASN A 725 9.32 -12.99 -10.50
C ASN A 725 9.40 -14.18 -9.54
N PRO A 726 9.84 -13.99 -8.28
CA PRO A 726 10.23 -15.11 -7.45
C PRO A 726 9.03 -15.82 -6.83
N GLY A 727 7.86 -15.18 -6.76
CA GLY A 727 6.71 -15.71 -6.01
C GLY A 727 6.87 -15.49 -4.51
N TYR A 728 6.17 -16.31 -3.73
CA TYR A 728 5.99 -16.06 -2.31
C TYR A 728 6.24 -17.31 -1.46
N PRO A 729 7.29 -17.32 -0.62
CA PRO A 729 7.62 -18.46 0.23
C PRO A 729 6.69 -18.60 1.44
N GLY A 730 5.88 -17.58 1.76
CA GLY A 730 5.16 -17.51 3.02
C GLY A 730 5.84 -16.55 4.00
N TYR A 731 5.00 -15.90 4.82
CA TYR A 731 5.44 -14.88 5.74
C TYR A 731 6.36 -15.46 6.82
N GLY A 732 7.53 -14.85 7.01
CA GLY A 732 8.53 -15.29 7.98
C GLY A 732 9.28 -16.57 7.59
N GLU A 733 9.00 -17.13 6.42
CA GLU A 733 9.72 -18.28 5.88
C GLU A 733 11.04 -17.86 5.24
N GLN A 734 11.90 -18.85 4.94
CA GLN A 734 13.15 -18.59 4.25
C GLN A 734 12.90 -17.91 2.89
N TYR A 735 13.79 -16.97 2.53
CA TYR A 735 13.76 -16.19 1.29
C TYR A 735 12.71 -15.07 1.22
N HIS A 736 11.80 -14.95 2.19
CA HIS A 736 10.75 -13.93 2.20
C HIS A 736 11.28 -12.50 2.02
N ASP A 737 12.30 -12.11 2.79
CA ASP A 737 12.88 -10.77 2.70
C ASP A 737 13.54 -10.50 1.34
N TRP A 738 14.11 -11.53 0.71
CA TRP A 738 14.68 -11.40 -0.63
C TRP A 738 13.58 -11.25 -1.67
N THR A 739 12.49 -12.03 -1.59
CA THR A 739 11.39 -11.97 -2.57
C THR A 739 10.71 -10.61 -2.62
N ILE A 740 10.73 -9.84 -1.53
CA ILE A 740 10.19 -8.49 -1.44
C ILE A 740 11.09 -7.46 -2.13
N GLY A 741 12.40 -7.70 -2.20
CA GLY A 741 13.38 -6.74 -2.70
C GLY A 741 13.37 -6.61 -4.22
N SER A 742 13.78 -5.43 -4.73
CA SER A 742 13.84 -5.18 -6.18
C SER A 742 14.80 -6.13 -6.90
N GLU A 743 15.84 -6.60 -6.23
CA GLU A 743 16.81 -7.55 -6.79
C GLU A 743 16.15 -8.87 -7.21
N ALA A 744 15.07 -9.28 -6.55
CA ALA A 744 14.35 -10.50 -6.86
C ALA A 744 13.38 -10.36 -8.04
N SER A 745 13.15 -9.14 -8.53
CA SER A 745 12.19 -8.83 -9.59
C SER A 745 12.86 -8.51 -10.93
N ASN A 746 12.13 -8.66 -12.03
CA ASN A 746 12.58 -8.29 -13.37
C ASN A 746 12.52 -6.77 -13.61
N THR A 747 13.27 -6.01 -12.81
CA THR A 747 13.32 -4.53 -12.81
C THR A 747 14.77 -4.05 -13.01
N ILE A 748 15.14 -2.90 -12.48
CA ILE A 748 16.53 -2.42 -12.44
C ILE A 748 16.99 -2.23 -10.99
N LEU A 749 18.29 -2.07 -10.75
CA LEU A 749 18.85 -1.47 -9.54
C LEU A 749 19.59 -0.18 -9.93
N ILE A 750 19.56 0.83 -9.07
CA ILE A 750 20.30 2.08 -9.26
C ILE A 750 21.35 2.18 -8.18
N HIS A 751 22.63 2.17 -8.56
CA HIS A 751 23.76 2.13 -7.63
C HIS A 751 23.73 0.93 -6.67
N ASN A 752 23.32 -0.26 -7.14
CA ASN A 752 23.03 -1.43 -6.31
C ASN A 752 21.99 -1.18 -5.20
N SER A 753 21.17 -0.14 -5.32
CA SER A 753 20.06 0.13 -4.40
C SER A 753 18.78 -0.50 -4.94
N GLU A 754 17.99 -1.05 -4.03
CA GLU A 754 16.60 -1.41 -4.25
C GLU A 754 15.72 -0.15 -4.26
N GLN A 755 14.48 -0.32 -4.72
CA GLN A 755 13.45 0.69 -4.59
C GLN A 755 13.16 0.96 -3.11
N LEU A 756 12.82 2.20 -2.78
CA LEU A 756 12.68 2.71 -1.40
C LEU A 756 11.27 3.22 -1.11
N GLN A 757 10.40 3.23 -2.11
CA GLN A 757 9.01 3.64 -2.01
C GLN A 757 8.08 2.49 -2.41
N GLU A 758 6.85 2.55 -1.93
CA GLU A 758 5.84 1.51 -2.12
C GLU A 758 4.86 1.83 -3.25
N THR A 759 4.93 3.06 -3.80
CA THR A 759 3.98 3.58 -4.78
C THR A 759 4.69 4.42 -5.83
N THR A 760 4.16 4.43 -7.05
CA THR A 760 4.69 5.19 -8.19
C THR A 760 3.66 6.17 -8.77
N ASP A 761 3.97 6.76 -9.94
CA ASP A 761 3.00 7.52 -10.74
C ASP A 761 2.06 6.58 -11.55
N GLY A 762 2.32 5.27 -11.53
CA GLY A 762 1.52 4.23 -12.15
C GLY A 762 1.61 4.20 -13.68
N LEU A 763 0.54 3.75 -14.32
CA LEU A 763 0.43 3.63 -15.77
C LEU A 763 0.01 4.97 -16.39
N THR A 764 0.89 5.61 -17.15
CA THR A 764 0.65 6.96 -17.69
C THR A 764 0.30 6.98 -19.18
N ASN A 765 0.62 5.90 -19.91
CA ASN A 765 0.38 5.82 -21.34
C ASN A 765 0.11 4.41 -21.83
N SER A 766 -0.76 4.28 -22.84
CA SER A 766 -1.01 3.00 -23.48
C SER A 766 -1.58 3.11 -24.87
N ILE A 767 -1.35 2.09 -25.69
CA ILE A 767 -2.03 1.85 -26.95
C ILE A 767 -2.21 0.34 -27.11
N SER A 768 -3.37 -0.11 -27.56
CA SER A 768 -3.61 -1.52 -27.90
C SER A 768 -4.16 -1.65 -29.32
N SER A 769 -3.62 -2.62 -30.06
CA SER A 769 -4.07 -3.00 -31.40
C SER A 769 -3.92 -4.52 -31.62
N PRO A 770 -4.48 -5.07 -32.71
CA PRO A 770 -4.27 -6.48 -33.08
C PRO A 770 -2.81 -6.85 -33.39
N TYR A 771 -1.95 -5.88 -33.75
CA TYR A 771 -0.58 -6.14 -34.22
C TYR A 771 0.50 -5.61 -33.26
N PHE A 772 0.12 -4.67 -32.40
CA PHE A 772 1.02 -3.90 -31.56
C PHE A 772 0.30 -3.44 -30.29
N SER A 773 0.94 -3.60 -29.14
CA SER A 773 0.52 -2.93 -27.90
C SER A 773 1.70 -2.16 -27.32
N MET A 774 1.42 -1.05 -26.63
CA MET A 774 2.40 -0.28 -25.88
C MET A 774 1.81 0.09 -24.51
N VAL A 775 2.64 0.00 -23.48
CA VAL A 775 2.35 0.56 -22.15
C VAL A 775 3.57 1.32 -21.63
N LEU A 776 3.34 2.37 -20.87
CA LEU A 776 4.35 3.11 -20.11
C LEU A 776 3.98 3.12 -18.62
N GLY A 777 4.88 2.62 -17.77
CA GLY A 777 4.85 2.79 -16.32
C GLY A 777 5.88 3.83 -15.87
N GLU A 778 5.49 4.72 -14.95
CA GLU A 778 6.34 5.80 -14.44
C GLU A 778 6.68 5.58 -12.96
N ALA A 779 7.97 5.32 -12.68
CA ALA A 779 8.50 5.12 -11.34
C ALA A 779 9.68 6.08 -11.09
N ARG A 780 9.44 7.39 -11.29
CA ARG A 780 10.50 8.41 -11.37
C ARG A 780 11.16 8.75 -10.04
N GLU A 781 10.49 8.51 -8.93
CA GLU A 781 11.01 8.80 -7.60
C GLU A 781 11.18 7.55 -6.74
N ILE A 782 10.98 6.36 -7.32
CA ILE A 782 10.84 5.11 -6.58
C ILE A 782 12.11 4.70 -5.79
N TYR A 783 13.29 5.21 -6.16
CA TYR A 783 14.57 5.00 -5.43
C TYR A 783 14.95 6.21 -4.56
N THR A 784 14.01 7.13 -4.31
CA THR A 784 14.21 8.31 -3.47
C THR A 784 13.64 8.02 -2.08
N ASP A 785 14.47 8.07 -1.04
CA ASP A 785 14.00 7.76 0.32
C ASP A 785 12.94 8.79 0.82
N TYR A 786 11.91 8.34 1.54
CA TYR A 786 10.86 9.19 2.10
C TYR A 786 11.38 10.26 3.07
N ALA A 787 12.53 10.04 3.70
CA ALA A 787 13.19 10.97 4.60
C ALA A 787 14.22 11.87 3.91
N THR A 788 14.27 11.90 2.58
CA THR A 788 15.00 12.94 1.83
C THR A 788 14.41 14.33 2.09
N PHE A 789 15.17 15.38 1.76
CA PHE A 789 14.68 16.75 1.89
C PHE A 789 13.44 17.02 1.01
N ILE A 790 13.34 16.34 -0.13
CA ILE A 790 12.22 16.47 -1.08
C ILE A 790 10.93 15.96 -0.43
N ASN A 791 11.01 14.79 0.21
CA ASN A 791 9.84 14.08 0.76
C ASN A 791 9.50 14.46 2.21
N ALA A 792 10.50 14.83 3.02
CA ALA A 792 10.32 15.23 4.43
C ALA A 792 10.99 16.59 4.75
N PRO A 793 10.67 17.68 4.03
CA PRO A 793 11.31 18.98 4.22
C PRO A 793 11.17 19.50 5.66
N GLU A 794 10.13 19.10 6.39
CA GLU A 794 9.87 19.51 7.77
C GLU A 794 10.94 19.01 8.76
N LEU A 795 11.49 17.81 8.56
CA LEU A 795 12.58 17.27 9.39
C LEU A 795 13.83 18.15 9.28
N PHE A 796 14.19 18.51 8.06
CA PHE A 796 15.34 19.36 7.78
C PHE A 796 15.10 20.80 8.20
N LEU A 797 13.90 21.34 7.96
CA LEU A 797 13.49 22.66 8.47
C LEU A 797 13.55 22.72 9.99
N LEU A 798 13.22 21.64 10.71
CA LEU A 798 13.42 21.55 12.16
C LEU A 798 14.90 21.58 12.52
N LEU A 799 15.74 20.78 11.86
CA LEU A 799 17.19 20.81 12.08
C LEU A 799 17.74 22.23 11.86
N PHE A 800 17.36 22.90 10.78
CA PHE A 800 17.70 24.28 10.51
C PHE A 800 17.14 25.26 11.55
N LEU A 801 15.90 25.08 12.00
CA LEU A 801 15.28 25.92 13.02
C LEU A 801 15.97 25.73 14.39
N ASN A 802 16.32 24.50 14.77
CA ASN A 802 17.08 24.20 15.98
C ASN A 802 18.47 24.84 15.94
N ILE A 803 19.19 24.67 14.84
CA ILE A 803 20.47 25.33 14.56
C ILE A 803 20.32 26.87 14.71
N SER A 804 19.26 27.42 14.11
CA SER A 804 18.95 28.85 14.15
C SER A 804 18.59 29.35 15.55
N LEU A 805 17.80 28.60 16.31
CA LEU A 805 17.38 28.94 17.68
C LEU A 805 18.54 28.85 18.67
N VAL A 806 19.39 27.83 18.55
CA VAL A 806 20.62 27.70 19.34
C VAL A 806 21.56 28.87 19.03
N GLY A 807 21.74 29.19 17.74
CA GLY A 807 22.51 30.35 17.29
C GLY A 807 21.96 31.67 17.82
N LEU A 808 20.66 31.91 17.65
CA LEU A 808 19.96 33.12 18.12
C LEU A 808 20.04 33.26 19.64
N THR A 809 19.87 32.17 20.38
CA THR A 809 19.98 32.14 21.85
C THR A 809 21.41 32.48 22.29
N GLY A 810 22.42 31.97 21.58
CA GLY A 810 23.83 32.34 21.77
C GLY A 810 24.08 33.82 21.51
N ILE A 811 23.58 34.37 20.40
CA ILE A 811 23.71 35.78 20.03
C ILE A 811 23.01 36.68 21.07
N LEU A 812 21.78 36.35 21.46
CA LEU A 812 21.01 37.11 22.45
C LEU A 812 21.68 37.07 23.83
N PHE A 813 22.24 35.93 24.23
CA PHE A 813 23.01 35.81 25.46
C PHE A 813 24.28 36.68 25.43
N ILE A 814 25.01 36.68 24.31
CA ILE A 814 26.21 37.52 24.12
C ILE A 814 25.84 39.00 24.10
N TYR A 815 24.80 39.39 23.36
CA TYR A 815 24.29 40.76 23.30
C TYR A 815 23.85 41.26 24.67
N HIS A 816 23.06 40.47 25.40
CA HIS A 816 22.62 40.77 26.76
C HIS A 816 23.81 40.94 27.72
N SER A 817 24.85 40.13 27.57
CA SER A 817 26.07 40.22 28.39
C SER A 817 26.93 41.46 28.10
N ARG A 818 26.77 42.11 26.92
CA ARG A 818 27.61 43.22 26.47
C ARG A 818 26.98 44.62 26.61
N TYR A 819 25.66 44.76 26.59
CA TYR A 819 24.98 46.07 26.43
C TYR A 819 24.21 46.62 27.65
N MET A 820 24.46 46.14 28.87
CA MET A 820 23.82 46.68 30.08
C MET A 820 24.59 47.87 30.67
N ILE A 821 24.46 49.05 30.06
CA ILE A 821 24.82 50.36 30.68
C ILE A 821 23.52 51.01 31.18
N PRO A 822 23.40 51.40 32.47
CA PRO A 822 22.22 52.09 32.98
C PRO A 822 22.31 53.61 32.78
N GLY A 823 21.26 54.21 32.23
CA GLY A 823 20.89 55.61 32.46
C GLY A 823 19.79 55.68 33.53
N GLU A 824 19.97 56.57 34.51
CA GLU A 824 19.08 56.79 35.65
C GLU A 824 17.79 57.54 35.26
N GLU A 825 16.68 57.19 35.92
CA GLU A 825 15.72 58.20 36.40
C GLU A 825 14.91 57.63 37.57
N LYS A 826 14.86 58.37 38.68
CA LYS A 826 14.07 58.05 39.88
C LYS A 826 12.69 58.71 39.77
N VAL A 827 11.62 57.92 39.84
CA VAL A 827 10.27 58.43 40.10
C VAL A 827 9.69 57.75 41.34
N LYS A 828 9.33 58.56 42.34
CA LYS A 828 8.53 58.14 43.50
C LYS A 828 7.05 58.25 43.13
N SER A 829 6.25 57.22 43.40
CA SER A 829 4.78 57.37 43.49
C SER A 829 4.25 56.65 44.72
N ASN A 830 3.60 57.41 45.60
CA ASN A 830 2.70 56.90 46.64
C ASN A 830 1.35 56.58 46.01
N ASN A 831 0.73 55.46 46.37
CA ASN A 831 -0.71 55.29 46.21
C ASN A 831 -1.33 54.47 47.37
N PRO A 832 -2.59 54.76 47.75
CA PRO A 832 -3.21 54.38 49.01
C PRO A 832 -3.80 52.96 48.99
N GLY A 833 -4.06 52.44 50.20
CA GLY A 833 -4.26 51.03 50.50
C GLY A 833 -5.47 50.35 49.86
N LEU A 834 -5.20 49.17 49.27
CA LEU A 834 -6.19 48.13 48.96
C LEU A 834 -6.59 47.41 50.25
N ASN A 835 -7.88 47.47 50.59
CA ASN A 835 -8.51 46.70 51.68
C ASN A 835 -8.49 45.19 51.39
N GLU A 836 -8.76 44.37 52.41
CA GLU A 836 -8.74 42.90 52.32
C GLU A 836 -9.65 42.36 51.21
N ILE A 837 -9.06 41.70 50.21
CA ILE A 837 -9.76 41.00 49.12
C ILE A 837 -9.97 39.55 49.56
N SER A 838 -11.18 39.01 49.37
CA SER A 838 -11.47 37.60 49.67
C SER A 838 -10.68 36.66 48.74
N LYS A 839 -10.35 35.44 49.22
CA LYS A 839 -9.64 34.42 48.43
C LYS A 839 -10.32 34.08 47.10
N GLY A 840 -11.65 33.96 47.10
CA GLY A 840 -12.43 33.68 45.90
C GLY A 840 -12.43 34.84 44.90
N THR A 841 -12.50 36.08 45.38
CA THR A 841 -12.38 37.28 44.54
C THR A 841 -10.98 37.38 43.93
N LEU A 842 -9.93 37.08 44.71
CA LEU A 842 -8.55 37.10 44.24
C LEU A 842 -8.30 36.09 43.10
N LEU A 843 -8.89 34.88 43.20
CA LEU A 843 -8.80 33.87 42.15
C LEU A 843 -9.56 34.28 40.87
N LYS A 844 -10.73 34.92 40.99
CA LYS A 844 -11.45 35.48 39.82
C LYS A 844 -10.66 36.62 39.16
N MET A 845 -10.09 37.50 39.98
CA MET A 845 -9.28 38.62 39.50
C MET A 845 -8.00 38.16 38.79
N LEU A 846 -7.45 36.99 39.13
CA LEU A 846 -6.29 36.43 38.46
C LEU A 846 -6.49 36.26 36.94
N PHE A 847 -7.71 35.90 36.53
CA PHE A 847 -8.09 35.69 35.13
C PHE A 847 -8.73 36.91 34.47
N ILE A 848 -9.29 37.86 35.22
CA ILE A 848 -10.05 38.99 34.64
C ILE A 848 -9.28 40.32 34.79
N HIS A 849 -8.51 40.46 35.87
CA HIS A 849 -7.79 41.68 36.24
C HIS A 849 -6.36 41.39 36.73
N PRO A 850 -5.49 40.78 35.90
CA PRO A 850 -4.18 40.28 36.34
C PRO A 850 -3.25 41.39 36.85
N TYR A 851 -3.34 42.61 36.31
CA TYR A 851 -2.55 43.75 36.80
C TYR A 851 -2.94 44.17 38.23
N GLN A 852 -4.23 44.10 38.58
CA GLN A 852 -4.69 44.39 39.94
C GLN A 852 -4.22 43.33 40.94
N VAL A 853 -4.12 42.07 40.49
CA VAL A 853 -3.52 40.99 41.30
C VAL A 853 -2.02 41.23 41.51
N GLN A 854 -1.29 41.73 40.50
CA GLN A 854 0.12 42.12 40.65
C GLN A 854 0.27 43.28 41.66
N ASP A 855 -0.57 44.31 41.57
CA ASP A 855 -0.58 45.43 42.53
C ASP A 855 -0.88 44.96 43.96
N TYR A 856 -1.81 44.00 44.11
CA TYR A 856 -2.10 43.35 45.39
C TYR A 856 -0.89 42.57 45.94
N LEU A 857 -0.22 41.77 45.12
CA LEU A 857 0.96 40.99 45.53
C LEU A 857 2.17 41.86 45.90
N VAL A 858 2.35 43.00 45.22
CA VAL A 858 3.44 43.96 45.52
C VAL A 858 3.18 44.71 46.83
N SER A 859 1.94 45.12 47.06
CA SER A 859 1.55 45.95 48.22
C SER A 859 1.42 45.17 49.54
N LYS A 860 1.19 43.86 49.51
CA LYS A 860 1.06 43.02 50.71
C LYS A 860 2.36 42.30 51.04
N ASP A 861 2.49 41.89 52.31
CA ASP A 861 3.59 41.05 52.77
C ASP A 861 3.52 39.69 52.02
N PRO A 862 4.62 39.18 51.42
CA PRO A 862 4.64 37.85 50.80
C PRO A 862 4.33 36.71 51.78
N HIS A 863 4.38 36.96 53.08
CA HIS A 863 3.92 36.03 54.12
C HIS A 863 2.41 36.02 54.33
N ASN A 864 1.67 36.93 53.68
CA ASN A 864 0.22 37.00 53.71
C ASN A 864 -0.40 35.68 53.19
N GLU A 865 -1.36 35.16 53.95
CA GLU A 865 -2.07 33.91 53.64
C GLU A 865 -2.73 33.91 52.25
N ASN A 866 -3.12 35.07 51.72
CA ASN A 866 -3.71 35.20 50.40
C ASN A 866 -2.68 35.03 49.26
N ALA A 867 -1.44 35.49 49.43
CA ALA A 867 -0.37 35.27 48.44
C ALA A 867 0.07 33.79 48.43
N LYS A 868 0.15 33.15 49.60
CA LYS A 868 0.39 31.70 49.71
C LYS A 868 -0.75 30.90 49.09
N PHE A 869 -2.00 31.28 49.37
CA PHE A 869 -3.19 30.67 48.78
C PHE A 869 -3.14 30.76 47.25
N LEU A 870 -2.91 31.95 46.69
CA LEU A 870 -2.88 32.16 45.25
C LEU A 870 -1.80 31.30 44.58
N ASN A 871 -0.57 31.29 45.10
CA ASN A 871 0.50 30.44 44.55
C ASN A 871 0.13 28.95 44.59
N ARG A 872 -0.44 28.47 45.71
CA ARG A 872 -0.90 27.07 45.84
C ARG A 872 -2.01 26.75 44.84
N SER A 873 -2.98 27.64 44.66
CA SER A 873 -4.06 27.45 43.69
C SER A 873 -3.53 27.38 42.26
N ILE A 874 -2.53 28.20 41.92
CA ILE A 874 -1.91 28.18 40.58
C ILE A 874 -1.13 26.89 40.35
N TYR A 875 -0.35 26.45 41.34
CA TYR A 875 0.34 25.16 41.29
C TYR A 875 -0.65 24.01 41.11
N LEU A 876 -1.70 23.95 41.94
CA LEU A 876 -2.71 22.91 41.87
C LEU A 876 -3.47 22.93 40.53
N LEU A 877 -3.80 24.11 40.01
CA LEU A 877 -4.54 24.24 38.76
C LEU A 877 -3.70 23.78 37.57
N ILE A 878 -2.48 24.30 37.41
CA ILE A 878 -1.63 23.95 36.26
C ILE A 878 -1.18 22.49 36.35
N SER A 879 -0.70 22.06 37.52
CA SER A 879 -0.28 20.66 37.70
C SER A 879 -1.45 19.67 37.62
N GLY A 880 -2.64 20.06 38.08
CA GLY A 880 -3.85 19.25 37.95
C GLY A 880 -4.29 19.07 36.50
N ILE A 881 -4.27 20.16 35.70
CA ILE A 881 -4.54 20.08 34.25
C ILE A 881 -3.56 19.13 33.55
N MET A 882 -2.26 19.24 33.85
CA MET A 882 -1.24 18.35 33.27
C MET A 882 -1.45 16.88 33.66
N VAL A 883 -1.93 16.61 34.88
CA VAL A 883 -2.29 15.25 35.32
C VAL A 883 -3.48 14.70 34.56
N VAL A 884 -4.53 15.49 34.36
CA VAL A 884 -5.71 15.08 33.58
C VAL A 884 -5.29 14.74 32.14
N PHE A 885 -4.47 15.58 31.52
CA PHE A 885 -3.93 15.35 30.18
C PHE A 885 -3.09 14.07 30.08
N PHE A 886 -2.23 13.83 31.07
CA PHE A 886 -1.48 12.58 31.14
C PHE A 886 -2.39 11.36 31.27
N LEU A 887 -3.43 11.42 32.11
CA LEU A 887 -4.36 10.30 32.29
C LEU A 887 -5.16 9.99 31.02
N ILE A 888 -5.65 11.02 30.31
CA ILE A 888 -6.33 10.84 29.02
C ILE A 888 -5.39 10.13 28.03
N PHE A 889 -4.16 10.61 27.89
CA PHE A 889 -3.15 10.01 27.01
C PHE A 889 -2.85 8.54 27.34
N ILE A 890 -2.64 8.23 28.63
CA ILE A 890 -2.34 6.87 29.06
C ILE A 890 -3.53 5.93 28.86
N LEU A 891 -4.76 6.35 29.18
CA LEU A 891 -5.94 5.52 28.96
C LEU A 891 -6.13 5.17 27.49
N ASP A 892 -5.84 6.13 26.61
CA ASP A 892 -5.97 5.95 25.17
C ASP A 892 -4.93 4.97 24.60
N ILE A 893 -3.66 5.09 25.01
CA ILE A 893 -2.60 4.12 24.68
C ILE A 893 -2.92 2.73 25.24
N LEU A 894 -3.41 2.65 26.49
CA LEU A 894 -3.76 1.38 27.11
C LEU A 894 -4.93 0.69 26.41
N SER A 895 -5.87 1.44 25.83
CA SER A 895 -6.96 0.89 25.02
C SER A 895 -6.41 0.20 23.77
N MET A 896 -5.46 0.84 23.09
CA MET A 896 -4.82 0.30 21.89
C MET A 896 -3.88 -0.87 22.19
N LEU A 897 -3.14 -0.85 23.30
CA LEU A 897 -2.33 -1.99 23.72
C LEU A 897 -3.20 -3.19 24.14
N ASN A 898 -4.27 -2.94 24.89
CA ASN A 898 -5.26 -3.97 25.22
C ASN A 898 -5.81 -4.64 23.96
N TYR A 899 -6.02 -3.86 22.91
CA TYR A 899 -6.44 -4.37 21.63
C TYR A 899 -5.39 -5.30 20.99
N HIS A 900 -4.13 -4.88 20.86
CA HIS A 900 -3.11 -5.72 20.23
C HIS A 900 -2.87 -7.04 20.97
N MET A 901 -3.09 -7.04 22.29
CA MET A 901 -3.03 -8.25 23.11
C MET A 901 -4.14 -9.25 22.79
N GLN A 902 -5.27 -8.84 22.20
CA GLN A 902 -6.34 -9.74 21.73
C GLN A 902 -5.98 -10.43 20.40
N TYR A 903 -5.07 -9.87 19.60
CA TYR A 903 -4.69 -10.42 18.29
C TYR A 903 -3.67 -11.57 18.39
N TYR A 904 -2.85 -11.59 19.45
CA TYR A 904 -1.80 -12.58 19.67
C TYR A 904 -1.93 -13.24 21.05
N GLU A 905 -3.03 -13.98 21.26
CA GLU A 905 -3.43 -14.56 22.56
C GLU A 905 -2.28 -15.35 23.23
N ASP A 906 -1.50 -16.12 22.46
CA ASP A 906 -0.47 -17.02 23.02
C ASP A 906 0.93 -16.43 23.13
N LYS A 907 1.38 -15.69 22.11
CA LYS A 907 2.77 -15.19 22.02
C LYS A 907 3.02 -14.00 22.95
N SER A 908 1.96 -13.30 23.35
CA SER A 908 2.09 -12.04 24.09
C SER A 908 1.96 -12.21 25.61
N GLN A 909 1.70 -13.40 26.16
CA GLN A 909 1.40 -13.55 27.59
C GLN A 909 2.46 -12.95 28.55
N PRO A 910 3.77 -13.13 28.33
CA PRO A 910 4.79 -12.47 29.17
C PRO A 910 4.79 -10.94 29.01
N LEU A 911 4.51 -10.45 27.80
CA LEU A 911 4.38 -9.03 27.52
C LEU A 911 3.12 -8.47 28.20
N ILE A 912 2.00 -9.19 28.16
CA ILE A 912 0.73 -8.89 28.85
C ILE A 912 0.99 -8.70 30.35
N ASP A 913 1.76 -9.60 30.97
CA ASP A 913 2.09 -9.51 32.39
C ASP A 913 2.94 -8.27 32.72
N ILE A 914 3.96 -7.97 31.89
CA ILE A 914 4.78 -6.75 32.02
C ILE A 914 3.93 -5.49 31.78
N LEU A 915 3.04 -5.53 30.80
CA LEU A 915 2.20 -4.41 30.39
C LEU A 915 1.17 -4.09 31.47
N ASN A 916 0.63 -5.10 32.15
CA ASN A 916 -0.25 -4.92 33.30
C ASN A 916 0.48 -4.25 34.48
N ILE A 917 1.75 -4.60 34.71
CA ILE A 917 2.60 -3.92 35.71
C ILE A 917 2.90 -2.48 35.26
N ALA A 918 3.23 -2.27 33.98
CA ALA A 918 3.48 -0.95 33.41
C ALA A 918 2.22 -0.07 33.47
N LYS A 919 1.05 -0.63 33.16
CA LYS A 919 -0.28 -0.01 33.29
C LYS A 919 -0.55 0.42 34.72
N LEU A 920 -0.35 -0.48 35.68
CA LEU A 920 -0.49 -0.16 37.09
C LEU A 920 0.47 0.97 37.50
N PHE A 921 1.73 0.90 37.08
CA PHE A 921 2.72 1.95 37.37
C PHE A 921 2.34 3.29 36.73
N LEU A 922 1.98 3.32 35.45
CA LEU A 922 1.59 4.53 34.73
C LEU A 922 0.34 5.16 35.33
N LEU A 923 -0.65 4.37 35.77
CA LEU A 923 -1.87 4.89 36.39
C LEU A 923 -1.68 5.32 37.86
N THR A 924 -0.73 4.72 38.60
CA THR A 924 -0.52 5.02 40.02
C THR A 924 0.61 6.01 40.29
N ALA A 925 1.78 5.82 39.67
CA ALA A 925 2.97 6.65 39.83
C ALA A 925 3.06 7.78 38.82
N GLY A 926 2.49 7.60 37.62
CA GLY A 926 2.47 8.61 36.57
C GLY A 926 1.82 9.94 36.98
N PRO A 927 0.60 9.97 37.55
CA PRO A 927 -0.05 11.21 37.96
C PRO A 927 0.74 11.99 39.02
N PRO A 928 1.24 11.37 40.12
CA PRO A 928 2.13 12.06 41.07
C PRO A 928 3.41 12.59 40.43
N LEU A 929 4.05 11.84 39.52
CA LEU A 929 5.28 12.28 38.84
C LEU A 929 5.01 13.48 37.91
N THR A 930 3.96 13.43 37.10
CA THR A 930 3.53 14.54 36.23
C THR A 930 3.20 15.79 37.05
N PHE A 931 2.54 15.62 38.21
CA PHE A 931 2.28 16.69 39.15
C PHE A 931 3.59 17.30 39.69
N LEU A 932 4.56 16.47 40.10
CA LEU A 932 5.85 16.94 40.62
C LEU A 932 6.71 17.62 39.55
N CYS A 933 6.75 17.08 38.32
CA CYS A 933 7.48 17.65 37.20
C CYS A 933 6.93 19.02 36.80
N SER A 934 5.61 19.16 36.70
CA SER A 934 4.96 20.46 36.42
C SER A 934 5.22 21.46 37.56
N LEU A 935 5.14 21.03 38.82
CA LEU A 935 5.49 21.86 39.98
C LEU A 935 6.96 22.34 39.93
N LEU A 936 7.87 21.44 39.55
CA LEU A 936 9.29 21.75 39.37
C LEU A 936 9.51 22.75 38.23
N ALA A 937 8.84 22.57 37.09
CA ALA A 937 8.92 23.47 35.94
C ALA A 937 8.46 24.90 36.30
N ILE A 938 7.31 25.05 36.96
CA ILE A 938 6.81 26.34 37.44
C ILE A 938 7.82 26.97 38.43
N THR A 939 8.43 26.14 39.27
CA THR A 939 9.46 26.58 40.23
C THR A 939 10.74 27.05 39.53
N ILE A 940 11.22 26.32 38.53
CA ILE A 940 12.40 26.67 37.74
C ILE A 940 12.15 27.98 36.98
N TYR A 941 11.00 28.14 36.34
CA TYR A 941 10.59 29.38 35.68
C TYR A 941 10.71 30.59 36.62
N SER A 942 10.13 30.49 37.83
CA SER A 942 10.21 31.56 38.82
C SER A 942 11.65 31.88 39.25
N LYS A 943 12.50 30.85 39.39
CA LYS A 943 13.91 31.00 39.76
C LYS A 943 14.74 31.62 38.62
N LEU A 944 14.48 31.25 37.37
CA LEU A 944 15.16 31.80 36.19
C LEU A 944 14.83 33.29 36.03
N ASN A 945 13.54 33.64 36.03
CA ASN A 945 13.08 35.03 35.99
C ASN A 945 13.74 35.88 37.08
N ARG A 946 13.81 35.36 38.32
CA ARG A 946 14.45 36.06 39.45
C ARG A 946 15.94 36.25 39.23
N THR A 947 16.61 35.21 38.73
CA THR A 947 18.06 35.25 38.50
C THR A 947 18.41 36.27 37.42
N GLN A 948 17.66 36.30 36.32
CA GLN A 948 17.89 37.25 35.24
C GLN A 948 17.60 38.70 35.66
N ILE A 949 16.52 38.95 36.42
CA ILE A 949 16.27 40.29 36.96
C ILE A 949 17.34 40.68 38.00
N LYS A 950 17.82 39.75 38.83
CA LYS A 950 18.93 40.01 39.76
C LYS A 950 20.20 40.41 39.01
N ILE A 951 20.55 39.71 37.93
CA ILE A 951 21.69 40.05 37.06
C ILE A 951 21.48 41.44 36.46
N ALA A 952 20.26 41.77 36.01
CA ALA A 952 19.96 43.09 35.47
C ALA A 952 20.06 44.24 36.49
N LEU A 953 19.87 43.93 37.78
CA LEU A 953 19.89 44.88 38.90
C LEU A 953 21.20 44.88 39.69
N GLU A 954 22.15 44.01 39.37
CA GLU A 954 23.40 43.82 40.13
C GLU A 954 24.22 45.12 40.24
N ASN A 955 24.12 45.98 39.21
CA ASN A 955 24.77 47.29 39.18
C ASN A 955 24.01 48.39 39.95
N GLN A 956 22.75 48.16 40.34
CA GLN A 956 21.87 49.17 40.97
C GLN A 956 21.71 48.99 42.50
N ARG A 957 22.28 47.94 43.10
CA ARG A 957 22.19 47.62 44.54
C ARG A 957 20.75 47.55 45.10
N ILE A 958 19.77 47.20 44.26
CA ILE A 958 18.38 47.00 44.68
C ILE A 958 18.25 45.57 45.20
N ASP A 959 17.90 45.40 46.49
CA ASP A 959 17.61 44.09 47.04
C ASP A 959 16.17 43.68 46.68
N LEU A 960 16.04 42.54 46.00
CA LEU A 960 14.75 42.01 45.57
C LEU A 960 14.22 41.07 46.65
N ASP A 961 13.01 41.33 47.15
CA ASP A 961 12.30 40.35 47.96
C ASP A 961 12.01 39.10 47.11
N LYS A 962 12.76 38.04 47.44
CA LYS A 962 12.72 36.73 46.77
C LYS A 962 11.30 36.17 46.70
N LYS A 963 10.48 36.36 47.74
CA LYS A 963 9.16 35.75 47.85
C LYS A 963 8.11 36.54 47.08
N LYS A 964 8.14 37.88 47.15
CA LYS A 964 7.28 38.73 46.32
C LYS A 964 7.52 38.49 44.84
N PHE A 965 8.79 38.43 44.45
CA PHE A 965 9.17 38.21 43.07
C PHE A 965 8.72 36.84 42.54
N ASN A 966 8.89 35.78 43.35
CA ASN A 966 8.38 34.47 43.00
C ASN A 966 6.85 34.49 42.82
N ALA A 967 6.10 35.16 43.68
CA ALA A 967 4.65 35.26 43.56
C ALA A 967 4.21 36.02 42.29
N ILE A 968 4.91 37.11 41.94
CA ILE A 968 4.70 37.86 40.70
C ILE A 968 4.91 36.97 39.47
N SER A 969 6.00 36.18 39.49
CA SER A 969 6.34 35.23 38.41
C SER A 969 5.37 34.04 38.32
N ILE A 970 4.83 33.56 39.43
CA ILE A 970 3.86 32.46 39.45
C ILE A 970 2.49 32.98 38.99
N ALA A 971 2.08 34.17 39.41
CA ALA A 971 0.82 34.77 38.98
C ALA A 971 0.78 35.06 37.47
N SER A 972 1.91 35.43 36.85
CA SER A 972 1.96 35.64 35.40
C SER A 972 1.82 34.33 34.61
N ILE A 973 2.30 33.20 35.14
CA ILE A 973 2.32 31.92 34.42
C ILE A 973 0.91 31.34 34.16
N VAL A 974 -0.10 31.79 34.90
CA VAL A 974 -1.50 31.34 34.77
C VAL A 974 -2.06 31.63 33.39
N TRP A 975 -1.57 32.69 32.74
CA TRP A 975 -1.99 33.06 31.40
C TRP A 975 -1.39 32.16 30.30
N PHE A 976 -0.60 31.15 30.68
CA PHE A 976 -0.26 30.03 29.80
C PHE A 976 -1.34 28.95 29.75
N ILE A 977 -2.34 28.93 30.65
CA ILE A 977 -3.37 27.88 30.66
C ILE A 977 -4.09 27.74 29.31
N PRO A 978 -4.54 28.82 28.63
CA PRO A 978 -5.15 28.68 27.31
C PRO A 978 -4.24 28.02 26.27
N ILE A 979 -2.92 28.29 26.36
CA ILE A 979 -1.92 27.64 25.50
C ILE A 979 -1.78 26.17 25.89
N LEU A 980 -1.70 25.85 27.18
CA LEU A 980 -1.57 24.46 27.64
C LEU A 980 -2.77 23.62 27.19
N VAL A 981 -3.99 24.16 27.27
CA VAL A 981 -5.21 23.50 26.80
C VAL A 981 -5.22 23.33 25.29
N PHE A 982 -4.91 24.40 24.53
CA PHE A 982 -4.82 24.33 23.07
C PHE A 982 -3.73 23.35 22.61
N SER A 983 -2.56 23.38 23.25
CA SER A 983 -1.44 22.50 22.93
C SER A 983 -1.78 21.04 23.19
N PHE A 984 -2.52 20.77 24.28
CA PHE A 984 -3.00 19.42 24.56
C PHE A 984 -4.00 18.94 23.52
N LEU A 985 -5.01 19.74 23.19
CA LEU A 985 -6.00 19.37 22.17
C LEU A 985 -5.30 19.10 20.83
N LEU A 986 -4.36 19.96 20.44
CA LEU A 986 -3.60 19.77 19.23
C LEU A 986 -2.80 18.45 19.30
N LEU A 987 -1.93 18.28 20.30
CA LEU A 987 -1.14 17.05 20.47
C LEU A 987 -2.01 15.78 20.54
N TYR A 988 -3.19 15.86 21.16
CA TYR A 988 -4.14 14.75 21.24
C TYR A 988 -4.67 14.35 19.86
N TYR A 989 -5.16 15.30 19.06
CA TYR A 989 -5.73 14.99 17.76
C TYR A 989 -4.70 14.62 16.69
N THR A 990 -3.43 14.99 16.86
CA THR A 990 -2.40 14.76 15.86
C THR A 990 -1.36 13.74 16.34
N THR A 991 -0.57 14.05 17.37
CA THR A 991 0.53 13.18 17.83
C THR A 991 0.03 11.90 18.47
N VAL A 992 -1.05 11.93 19.25
CA VAL A 992 -1.60 10.69 19.86
C VAL A 992 -2.24 9.82 18.80
N SER A 993 -2.96 10.42 17.84
CA SER A 993 -3.48 9.68 16.68
C SER A 993 -2.34 9.05 15.88
N GLY A 994 -1.33 9.84 15.48
CA GLY A 994 -0.17 9.32 14.75
C GLY A 994 0.62 8.28 15.55
N LEU A 995 0.66 8.36 16.88
CA LEU A 995 1.28 7.33 17.73
C LEU A 995 0.44 6.06 17.78
N LYS A 996 -0.91 6.17 17.75
CA LYS A 996 -1.79 5.01 17.60
C LYS A 996 -1.52 4.31 16.29
N ASP A 997 -1.51 5.07 15.21
CA ASP A 997 -1.30 4.56 13.87
C ASP A 997 0.10 3.94 13.74
N ALA A 998 1.13 4.59 14.27
CA ALA A 998 2.50 4.08 14.26
C ALA A 998 2.68 2.83 15.14
N ILE A 999 2.15 2.81 16.37
CA ILE A 999 2.22 1.59 17.21
C ILE A 999 1.46 0.46 16.51
N HIS A 1000 0.28 0.76 15.98
CA HIS A 1000 -0.51 -0.20 15.22
C HIS A 1000 0.28 -0.79 14.06
N ARG A 1001 0.82 0.07 13.19
CA ARG A 1001 1.66 -0.32 12.07
C ARG A 1001 2.90 -1.07 12.54
N ILE A 1002 3.57 -0.70 13.63
CA ILE A 1002 4.70 -1.48 14.17
C ILE A 1002 4.30 -2.88 14.65
N PHE A 1003 3.09 -3.05 15.19
CA PHE A 1003 2.60 -4.36 15.65
C PHE A 1003 2.08 -5.26 14.52
N VAL A 1004 1.58 -4.66 13.43
CA VAL A 1004 0.99 -5.39 12.28
C VAL A 1004 1.97 -5.51 11.12
N GLY A 1005 2.69 -4.44 10.83
CA GLY A 1005 3.78 -4.36 9.88
C GLY A 1005 5.05 -4.94 10.46
N SER A 1006 5.24 -6.21 10.20
CA SER A 1006 6.49 -6.90 10.44
C SER A 1006 7.26 -6.93 9.12
N GLY A 1007 7.92 -5.83 8.81
CA GLY A 1007 8.61 -5.67 7.54
C GLY A 1007 9.76 -4.68 7.65
N SER A 1008 10.90 -5.14 8.17
CA SER A 1008 12.16 -4.39 8.26
C SER A 1008 12.22 -3.22 9.25
N ILE A 1009 13.45 -2.88 9.64
CA ILE A 1009 13.76 -1.70 10.46
C ILE A 1009 13.45 -0.37 9.75
N LEU A 1010 13.38 -0.38 8.40
CA LEU A 1010 13.04 0.79 7.59
C LEU A 1010 11.57 1.18 7.76
N PHE A 1011 10.66 0.21 7.83
CA PHE A 1011 9.25 0.49 8.09
C PHE A 1011 9.04 1.11 9.48
N ILE A 1012 9.63 0.52 10.52
CA ILE A 1012 9.62 1.09 11.89
C ILE A 1012 10.22 2.51 11.87
N TYR A 1013 11.26 2.73 11.09
CA TYR A 1013 11.88 4.04 10.94
C TYR A 1013 10.92 5.06 10.27
N SER A 1014 10.28 4.68 9.16
CA SER A 1014 9.31 5.49 8.43
C SER A 1014 8.17 5.93 9.35
N GLU A 1015 7.60 4.99 10.10
CA GLU A 1015 6.54 5.26 11.07
C GLU A 1015 6.96 6.23 12.18
N LEU A 1016 8.17 6.04 12.70
CA LEU A 1016 8.74 6.95 13.69
C LEU A 1016 9.06 8.32 13.10
N SER A 1017 9.38 8.40 11.80
CA SER A 1017 9.63 9.64 11.07
C SER A 1017 8.32 10.42 10.85
N LEU A 1018 7.25 9.75 10.41
CA LEU A 1018 5.91 10.33 10.29
C LEU A 1018 5.41 10.87 11.63
N LEU A 1019 5.54 10.08 12.71
CA LEU A 1019 5.22 10.52 14.06
C LEU A 1019 6.02 11.77 14.47
N LEU A 1020 7.32 11.79 14.13
CA LEU A 1020 8.19 12.92 14.43
C LEU A 1020 7.79 14.18 13.64
N ARG A 1021 7.47 14.03 12.34
CA ARG A 1021 6.97 15.10 11.47
C ARG A 1021 5.72 15.73 12.07
N GLU A 1022 4.74 14.90 12.43
CA GLU A 1022 3.51 15.38 13.08
C GLU A 1022 3.84 16.12 14.37
N PHE A 1023 4.64 15.53 15.26
CA PHE A 1023 5.05 16.17 16.50
C PHE A 1023 5.69 17.56 16.28
N ILE A 1024 6.51 17.71 15.23
CA ILE A 1024 7.16 18.96 14.84
C ILE A 1024 6.15 20.01 14.38
N ILE A 1025 5.25 19.64 13.46
CA ILE A 1025 4.20 20.53 12.94
C ILE A 1025 3.37 21.06 14.12
N ASN A 1026 3.02 20.18 15.05
CA ASN A 1026 2.29 20.56 16.26
C ASN A 1026 3.07 21.53 17.13
N LEU A 1027 4.36 21.28 17.36
CA LEU A 1027 5.19 22.18 18.14
C LEU A 1027 5.29 23.57 17.49
N PHE A 1028 5.38 23.64 16.16
CA PHE A 1028 5.38 24.90 15.42
C PHE A 1028 4.06 25.65 15.58
N ILE A 1029 2.92 24.98 15.37
CA ILE A 1029 1.58 25.56 15.54
C ILE A 1029 1.37 26.03 16.99
N ILE A 1030 1.74 25.20 17.97
CA ILE A 1030 1.71 25.56 19.40
C ILE A 1030 2.53 26.81 19.64
N THR A 1031 3.73 26.90 19.08
CA THR A 1031 4.60 28.07 19.24
C THR A 1031 3.95 29.31 18.63
N MET A 1032 3.38 29.22 17.43
CA MET A 1032 2.69 30.33 16.76
C MET A 1032 1.46 30.81 17.53
N VAL A 1033 0.61 29.90 17.98
CA VAL A 1033 -0.59 30.20 18.79
C VAL A 1033 -0.21 30.64 20.20
N SER A 1034 0.98 30.29 20.69
CA SER A 1034 1.48 30.73 22.00
C SER A 1034 1.89 32.20 22.02
N VAL A 1035 2.20 32.81 20.87
CA VAL A 1035 2.74 34.19 20.82
C VAL A 1035 1.83 35.20 21.51
N PRO A 1036 0.50 35.26 21.26
CA PRO A 1036 -0.37 36.23 21.93
C PRO A 1036 -0.43 36.06 23.45
N SER A 1037 -0.60 34.82 23.97
CA SER A 1037 -0.70 34.60 25.42
C SER A 1037 0.67 34.71 26.09
N LEU A 1038 1.76 34.40 25.38
CA LEU A 1038 3.11 34.75 25.80
C LEU A 1038 3.26 36.26 25.94
N LEU A 1039 2.90 37.05 24.93
CA LEU A 1039 2.98 38.52 25.00
C LEU A 1039 2.16 39.08 26.17
N ILE A 1040 0.98 38.51 26.46
CA ILE A 1040 0.17 38.86 27.63
C ILE A 1040 0.90 38.51 28.93
N CYS A 1041 1.43 37.29 29.05
CA CYS A 1041 2.20 36.85 30.22
C CYS A 1041 3.42 37.75 30.47
N LEU A 1042 4.17 38.07 29.41
CA LEU A 1042 5.34 38.95 29.46
C LEU A 1042 4.97 40.37 29.88
N ARG A 1043 3.82 40.90 29.43
CA ARG A 1043 3.31 42.22 29.83
C ARG A 1043 2.89 42.23 31.31
N ILE A 1044 2.17 41.20 31.76
CA ILE A 1044 1.73 41.06 33.15
C ILE A 1044 2.93 40.94 34.10
N PHE A 1045 3.90 40.09 33.74
CA PHE A 1045 5.13 39.95 34.50
C PHE A 1045 5.95 41.25 34.51
N GLY A 1046 6.12 41.87 33.33
CA GLY A 1046 6.87 43.12 33.20
C GLY A 1046 6.28 44.25 34.03
N TYR A 1047 4.95 44.33 34.11
CA TYR A 1047 4.24 45.25 35.00
C TYR A 1047 4.53 44.96 36.48
N GLY A 1048 4.43 43.69 36.91
CA GLY A 1048 4.73 43.30 38.29
C GLY A 1048 6.16 43.63 38.72
N VAL A 1049 7.14 43.38 37.85
CA VAL A 1049 8.56 43.72 38.09
C VAL A 1049 8.76 45.24 38.17
N PHE A 1050 8.17 46.00 37.25
CA PHE A 1050 8.21 47.46 37.28
C PHE A 1050 7.69 48.01 38.61
N LYS A 1051 6.55 47.50 39.08
CA LYS A 1051 5.97 47.88 40.37
C LYS A 1051 6.84 47.47 41.55
N ASN A 1052 7.31 46.22 41.58
CA ASN A 1052 8.13 45.70 42.69
C ASN A 1052 9.50 46.37 42.79
N THR A 1053 10.04 46.88 41.68
CA THR A 1053 11.32 47.59 41.63
C THR A 1053 11.17 49.11 41.76
N ASN A 1054 9.96 49.61 42.06
CA ASN A 1054 9.63 51.04 42.10
C ASN A 1054 10.08 51.78 40.83
N GLY A 1055 9.94 51.14 39.67
CA GLY A 1055 10.27 51.71 38.36
C GLY A 1055 11.73 51.55 37.92
N ALA A 1056 12.61 50.95 38.73
CA ALA A 1056 14.02 50.79 38.36
C ALA A 1056 14.25 49.90 37.12
N VAL A 1057 13.31 48.98 36.83
CA VAL A 1057 13.24 48.24 35.57
C VAL A 1057 11.97 48.62 34.83
N SER A 1058 12.11 49.22 33.65
CA SER A 1058 10.94 49.57 32.82
C SER A 1058 10.14 48.32 32.44
N PRO A 1059 8.81 48.41 32.22
CA PRO A 1059 7.99 47.26 31.86
C PRO A 1059 8.49 46.56 30.60
N LYS A 1060 8.91 47.33 29.58
CA LYS A 1060 9.49 46.80 28.33
C LYS A 1060 10.76 45.97 28.58
N ARG A 1061 11.65 46.43 29.47
CA ARG A 1061 12.88 45.74 29.82
C ARG A 1061 12.61 44.49 30.66
N ALA A 1062 11.66 44.56 31.60
CA ALA A 1062 11.25 43.42 32.39
C ALA A 1062 10.53 42.34 31.56
N SER A 1063 9.68 42.72 30.61
CA SER A 1063 9.07 41.83 29.63
C SER A 1063 10.12 41.16 28.74
N PHE A 1064 11.14 41.90 28.28
CA PHE A 1064 12.24 41.33 27.49
C PHE A 1064 13.08 40.32 28.29
N ILE A 1065 13.38 40.60 29.56
CA ILE A 1065 14.11 39.67 30.44
C ILE A 1065 13.29 38.39 30.72
N SER A 1066 11.98 38.54 30.85
CA SER A 1066 11.07 37.39 30.99
C SER A 1066 10.97 36.57 29.71
N LEU A 1067 11.04 37.21 28.54
CA LEU A 1067 11.08 36.53 27.25
C LEU A 1067 12.33 35.65 27.15
N ILE A 1068 13.50 36.14 27.58
CA ILE A 1068 14.73 35.32 27.64
C ILE A 1068 14.56 34.13 28.57
N SER A 1069 13.99 34.35 29.76
CA SER A 1069 13.75 33.28 30.74
C SER A 1069 12.75 32.24 30.23
N TYR A 1070 11.77 32.68 29.45
CA TYR A 1070 10.79 31.84 28.79
C TYR A 1070 11.40 31.02 27.65
N ILE A 1071 12.17 31.66 26.76
CA ILE A 1071 12.90 30.96 25.69
C ILE A 1071 13.80 29.88 26.30
N LEU A 1072 14.56 30.19 27.36
CA LEU A 1072 15.38 29.21 28.06
C LEU A 1072 14.57 28.07 28.67
N LEU A 1073 13.39 28.35 29.25
CA LEU A 1073 12.52 27.32 29.80
C LEU A 1073 11.96 26.42 28.70
N ILE A 1074 11.49 26.98 27.58
CA ILE A 1074 11.02 26.19 26.44
C ILE A 1074 12.16 25.34 25.90
N THR A 1075 13.35 25.91 25.68
CA THR A 1075 14.49 25.15 25.18
C THR A 1075 14.83 24.00 26.12
N MET A 1076 14.85 24.23 27.44
CA MET A 1076 15.06 23.15 28.42
C MET A 1076 13.95 22.09 28.38
N PHE A 1077 12.70 22.51 28.24
CA PHE A 1077 11.53 21.62 28.20
C PHE A 1077 11.50 20.80 26.91
N PHE A 1078 11.80 21.42 25.77
CA PHE A 1078 11.95 20.77 24.47
C PHE A 1078 13.09 19.76 24.50
N LEU A 1079 14.26 20.12 25.03
CA LEU A 1079 15.38 19.19 25.18
C LEU A 1079 15.05 18.01 26.11
N PHE A 1080 14.27 18.26 27.17
CA PHE A 1080 13.81 17.21 28.08
C PHE A 1080 12.79 16.27 27.42
N ILE A 1081 11.83 16.81 26.67
CA ILE A 1081 10.86 16.01 25.91
C ILE A 1081 11.59 15.21 24.82
N ALA A 1082 12.51 15.83 24.07
CA ALA A 1082 13.31 15.14 23.08
C ALA A 1082 14.13 14.01 23.70
N PHE A 1083 14.71 14.22 24.90
CA PHE A 1083 15.42 13.16 25.63
C PHE A 1083 14.49 12.04 26.11
N LEU A 1084 13.31 12.36 26.66
CA LEU A 1084 12.31 11.36 27.05
C LEU A 1084 11.82 10.57 25.83
N PHE A 1085 11.54 11.24 24.71
CA PHE A 1085 11.15 10.62 23.47
C PHE A 1085 12.25 9.69 22.93
N LEU A 1086 13.51 10.15 22.90
CA LEU A 1086 14.64 9.31 22.52
C LEU A 1086 14.82 8.12 23.48
N GLY A 1087 14.56 8.28 24.77
CA GLY A 1087 14.60 7.21 25.76
C GLY A 1087 13.47 6.20 25.60
N VAL A 1088 12.24 6.66 25.35
CA VAL A 1088 11.08 5.80 25.04
C VAL A 1088 11.30 5.09 23.71
N LYS A 1089 11.76 5.79 22.66
CA LYS A 1089 12.16 5.22 21.38
C LYS A 1089 13.23 4.15 21.59
N PHE A 1090 14.28 4.43 22.36
CA PHE A 1090 15.33 3.45 22.65
C PHE A 1090 14.78 2.21 23.39
N VAL A 1091 13.91 2.38 24.39
CA VAL A 1091 13.31 1.26 25.12
C VAL A 1091 12.34 0.46 24.25
N ILE A 1092 11.46 1.11 23.49
CA ILE A 1092 10.51 0.45 22.58
C ILE A 1092 11.26 -0.24 21.45
N SER A 1093 12.30 0.38 20.87
CA SER A 1093 13.15 -0.26 19.88
C SER A 1093 13.91 -1.46 20.48
N MET A 1094 14.44 -1.38 21.70
CA MET A 1094 15.11 -2.51 22.35
C MET A 1094 14.13 -3.66 22.68
N VAL A 1095 12.92 -3.35 23.16
CA VAL A 1095 11.89 -4.34 23.49
C VAL A 1095 11.28 -4.95 22.23
N GLY A 1096 11.05 -4.15 21.19
CA GLY A 1096 10.54 -4.61 19.90
C GLY A 1096 11.56 -5.47 19.15
N ILE A 1097 12.84 -5.09 19.14
CA ILE A 1097 13.89 -5.83 18.46
C ILE A 1097 14.14 -7.18 19.14
N GLU A 1098 14.24 -7.27 20.48
CA GLU A 1098 14.48 -8.58 21.13
C GLU A 1098 13.22 -9.46 21.18
N ALA A 1099 12.01 -8.90 21.23
CA ALA A 1099 10.77 -9.69 21.26
C ALA A 1099 10.38 -10.25 19.89
N PHE A 1100 10.64 -9.52 18.78
CA PHE A 1100 10.32 -9.98 17.43
C PHE A 1100 11.46 -10.74 16.74
N VAL A 1101 12.73 -10.47 17.05
CA VAL A 1101 13.87 -11.19 16.41
C VAL A 1101 14.15 -12.55 17.08
N ALA A 1102 13.64 -12.78 18.30
CA ALA A 1102 13.85 -14.03 19.03
C ALA A 1102 12.66 -15.02 18.99
N SER A 1103 11.57 -14.67 18.28
CA SER A 1103 10.36 -15.48 18.11
C SER A 1103 10.07 -15.75 16.65
#